data_AF-A0A2D7CS60-F1
#
_entry.id   AF-A0A2D7CS60-F1
#
_cell.length_a   1.000
_cell.length_b   1.000
_cell.length_c   1.000
_cell.angle_alpha   90.00
_cell.angle_beta   90.00
_cell.angle_gamma   90.00
#
_symmetry.space_group_name_H-M   'P 1'
#
loop_
_entity.id
_entity.type
_entity.pdbx_description
1 polymer ?
#
loop_
_entity_poly.entity_id
_entity_poly.type
_entity_poly.pdbx_seq_one_letter_code
_entity_poly.pdbx_strand_id
1 'polypeptide(L)'
;MKAGPLDYFYEEYLLLDELNVEVSALALANTEVAFLSKEKWDTLEAKKRERCLSVFFGDLINIHKHEFQQPINSCNITAAALSLTGLGFPTEVDDIFKSCALPVSYVVNEGMTIGELYDVASSHIFAVGLRDEVGVELYYFDRGVINNEDLFKAITESNQIGARNDILVANFAVGLAHGNKKLKGGHFALIAKCNKKTKLVHMIDVHPEKYGKIWITSIDRLYNAMTDHDTNAHRARGLIRFTRKSAVENRLDALAKSDCFPVNCTQYMDLTPEKRRHIFGRASLNMNSLYVLSMGLSFLDKHAIDIDEILAAANISYTKALSIETTAKQLAEIANKYLTHQEFSEVDCSYLNFKAGEEKTKDVWFKEQLLKIANNPNAHILVNIDYNDVLGHTAIGEISITYRETAPLTEFWVACIDYFYETDVVILADMSVASSQIWRAPRSNVFRGIKEAETVGLVLLEKANPDENPLEFNNIITQNKLVLFYNDDDPWSYMLKSVMSNIGITEIHLVDVSGLDMYSLNLKKKLAIHSGKERTPYLYFKGQCLGEVDDIVTMVQNGDFQTLLYAEGLPVLMRNETPSLDNNIFSYPKGGLVEPRDGKHNVLLCCCGSSAADKIPELVERLVDAGHNVKLVPTNSSETFFRDFGMERILSKIKPSDIYRDDDEWNFRYTEFGMPVRAAHLALCDWADCVVVAPVSCNSMGKIANGVADNLLSSVFVAWQYQRKPVTLCPACNTNMWNNITTQNNVTALKRLGATIEGPRSGILSNGRMGTGMMASVDEIISTLETEFLTLDDKAKTVMRWGKAAGESADPLNWRKIYRAIDEDIVRINISDDENADSLLHYAAGGEGKVTESGIERGRAAIEPMKELIKRGININLRNDHYFSPLHVAMSSASLQAVNILLDAGAEVSHSLNFMENADIPIEIKQRLSQYAQQNNMKPASTADGEKYGRLAETEDVLYFTYGSLKNGFPNFDDHADILNNFIGDAKTRQSFPLVVPFEPSCTNPHCPYLHRMAALLDIRGKGHRIRGELYRIKSDDLQKLDKLEGYVGPNMDENIYLRKKITVLLDNDICEAYTYFIADTETHLDFLKQGTAEMINNYNLDMAKGELKPGWEEPSR
;
A
#
# COMPACT_ATOMS: atom_id res chain seq x y z
N MET A 1 18.80 50.32 9.44
CA MET A 1 17.73 49.53 10.07
C MET A 1 16.56 49.38 9.12
N LYS A 2 16.04 48.16 8.92
CA LYS A 2 14.76 47.67 9.49
C LYS A 2 14.54 46.20 9.03
N ALA A 3 14.49 45.13 9.83
CA ALA A 3 14.03 45.00 11.21
C ALA A 3 12.86 45.97 11.47
N GLY A 4 11.67 45.53 11.06
CA GLY A 4 10.46 46.08 11.65
C GLY A 4 10.43 45.70 13.14
N PRO A 5 9.83 46.54 14.01
CA PRO A 5 10.10 46.59 15.45
C PRO A 5 9.63 45.40 16.34
N LEU A 6 9.28 44.23 15.79
CA LEU A 6 8.51 43.17 16.50
C LEU A 6 8.89 41.72 16.07
N ASP A 7 10.14 41.45 15.71
CA ASP A 7 11.14 41.03 16.71
C ASP A 7 10.52 40.54 18.04
N TYR A 8 10.71 39.25 18.35
CA TYR A 8 10.25 38.61 19.59
C TYR A 8 10.87 39.29 20.81
N PHE A 9 10.08 39.56 21.86
CA PHE A 9 10.62 40.03 23.13
C PHE A 9 10.24 39.11 24.30
N TYR A 10 11.20 38.26 24.66
CA TYR A 10 11.41 37.80 26.04
C TYR A 10 12.37 38.79 26.72
N GLU A 11 12.04 39.22 27.93
CA GLU A 11 12.41 40.53 28.51
C GLU A 11 13.81 40.61 29.19
N GLU A 12 14.74 39.68 28.97
CA GLU A 12 16.02 39.70 29.72
C GLU A 12 17.29 40.17 28.98
N TYR A 13 17.22 40.57 27.70
CA TYR A 13 18.41 41.09 27.00
C TYR A 13 18.14 42.40 26.24
N LEU A 14 18.29 43.54 26.91
CA LEU A 14 18.90 44.67 26.21
C LEU A 14 20.37 44.34 25.92
N LEU A 15 20.61 43.82 24.73
CA LEU A 15 21.87 43.96 24.03
C LEU A 15 21.60 44.81 22.80
N LEU A 16 21.77 46.13 22.98
CA LEU A 16 21.79 47.08 21.88
C LEU A 16 23.07 46.83 21.07
N ASP A 17 22.95 46.19 19.92
CA ASP A 17 24.03 46.13 18.93
C ASP A 17 23.48 46.54 17.55
N GLU A 18 24.31 47.27 16.79
CA GLU A 18 24.03 47.85 15.46
C GLU A 18 23.04 49.05 15.37
N LEU A 19 22.83 49.78 16.47
CA LEU A 19 22.37 51.17 16.33
C LEU A 19 23.51 52.02 15.76
N ASN A 20 23.31 52.59 14.57
CA ASN A 20 24.12 53.70 14.08
C ASN A 20 23.84 54.93 14.94
N VAL A 21 24.48 55.02 16.11
CA VAL A 21 24.43 56.19 16.98
C VAL A 21 25.53 57.14 16.55
N GLU A 22 25.17 58.22 15.87
CA GLU A 22 26.09 59.30 15.57
C GLU A 22 26.12 60.26 16.77
N VAL A 23 27.18 60.18 17.58
CA VAL A 23 27.36 61.08 18.72
C VAL A 23 28.26 62.24 18.29
N SER A 24 27.64 63.40 18.08
CA SER A 24 28.36 64.66 17.83
C SER A 24 28.61 65.38 19.16
N ALA A 25 29.87 65.59 19.53
CA ALA A 25 30.24 66.33 20.74
C ALA A 25 31.13 67.54 20.40
N LEU A 26 30.77 68.71 20.93
CA LEU A 26 31.53 69.94 20.78
C LEU A 26 32.56 70.04 21.92
N ALA A 27 33.83 69.83 21.60
CA ALA A 27 34.92 70.00 22.55
C ALA A 27 35.15 71.50 22.83
N LEU A 28 35.09 71.89 24.11
CA LEU A 28 35.48 73.24 24.53
C LEU A 28 36.99 73.42 24.35
N ALA A 29 37.46 74.64 24.09
CA ALA A 29 38.89 74.93 24.02
C ALA A 29 39.56 74.45 25.32
N ASN A 30 40.50 73.51 25.19
CA ASN A 30 41.19 72.76 26.26
C ASN A 30 40.60 71.39 26.64
N THR A 31 39.66 70.84 25.87
CA THR A 31 39.18 69.47 26.04
C THR A 31 39.96 68.52 25.13
N GLU A 32 40.59 67.49 25.72
CA GLU A 32 41.22 66.40 24.97
C GLU A 32 40.24 65.23 24.82
N VAL A 33 40.07 64.76 23.59
CA VAL A 33 39.24 63.60 23.26
C VAL A 33 40.11 62.36 23.19
N ALA A 34 39.74 61.32 23.91
CA ALA A 34 40.44 60.03 23.90
C ALA A 34 39.48 58.89 23.56
N PHE A 35 39.91 57.99 22.68
CA PHE A 35 39.20 56.77 22.33
C PHE A 35 39.72 55.58 23.14
N LEU A 36 38.80 54.78 23.66
CA LEU A 36 39.09 53.59 24.45
C LEU A 36 38.67 52.34 23.68
N SER A 37 39.60 51.40 23.53
CA SER A 37 39.31 50.08 22.96
C SER A 37 38.56 49.20 23.96
N LYS A 38 37.84 48.19 23.44
CA LYS A 38 37.11 47.17 24.24
C LYS A 38 38.00 46.53 25.32
N GLU A 39 39.26 46.26 24.99
CA GLU A 39 40.24 45.67 25.91
C GLU A 39 40.60 46.59 27.07
N LYS A 40 40.57 47.92 26.85
CA LYS A 40 40.85 48.91 27.90
C LYS A 40 39.58 49.28 28.69
N TRP A 41 38.39 49.03 28.17
CA TRP A 41 37.12 49.26 28.88
C TRP A 41 37.07 48.47 30.19
N ASP A 42 37.42 47.18 30.15
CA ASP A 42 37.37 46.32 31.33
C ASP A 42 38.45 46.62 32.36
N THR A 43 39.48 47.36 31.95
CA THR A 43 40.53 47.87 32.84
C THR A 43 40.15 49.17 33.55
N LEU A 44 39.02 49.79 33.21
CA LEU A 44 38.50 50.97 33.91
C LEU A 44 37.93 50.58 35.29
N GLU A 45 38.11 51.48 36.26
CA GLU A 45 37.51 51.34 37.59
C GLU A 45 35.99 51.17 37.50
N ALA A 46 35.47 50.16 38.20
CA ALA A 46 34.06 49.76 38.18
C ALA A 46 33.12 50.95 38.46
N LYS A 47 33.51 51.86 39.35
CA LYS A 47 32.72 53.04 39.72
C LYS A 47 32.53 54.05 38.57
N LYS A 48 33.46 54.09 37.61
CA LYS A 48 33.35 54.91 36.38
C LYS A 48 32.51 54.20 35.32
N ARG A 49 32.61 52.87 35.23
CA ARG A 49 31.77 52.03 34.35
C ARG A 49 30.31 52.04 34.79
N GLU A 50 30.04 51.86 36.08
CA GLU A 50 28.69 51.92 36.67
C GLU A 50 28.01 53.26 36.44
N ARG A 51 28.74 54.37 36.61
CA ARG A 51 28.17 55.71 36.42
C ARG A 51 27.90 56.02 34.94
N CYS A 52 28.58 55.35 34.01
CA CYS A 52 28.19 55.37 32.60
C CYS A 52 26.95 54.51 32.37
N LEU A 53 26.93 53.25 32.84
CA LEU A 53 25.83 52.30 32.62
C LEU A 53 24.50 52.75 33.27
N SER A 54 24.54 53.36 34.45
CA SER A 54 23.34 53.83 35.16
C SER A 54 22.67 55.03 34.51
N VAL A 55 23.43 55.83 33.76
CA VAL A 55 22.90 56.96 32.97
C VAL A 55 22.26 56.46 31.68
N PHE A 56 22.65 55.28 31.19
CA PHE A 56 22.12 54.70 29.94
C PHE A 56 20.92 53.74 30.13
N PHE A 57 20.76 53.05 31.28
CA PHE A 57 19.82 51.90 31.39
C PHE A 57 18.98 51.78 32.69
N GLY A 58 18.71 52.89 33.39
CA GLY A 58 18.16 52.88 34.77
C GLY A 58 16.80 52.18 35.00
N ASP A 59 15.88 52.17 34.02
CA ASP A 59 14.49 51.71 34.26
C ASP A 59 14.29 50.20 34.09
N LEU A 60 15.15 49.52 33.32
CA LEU A 60 15.04 48.09 33.02
C LEU A 60 15.42 47.17 34.19
N ILE A 61 16.23 47.67 35.13
CA ILE A 61 16.72 46.88 36.26
C ILE A 61 15.63 46.63 37.32
N ASN A 62 14.55 47.43 37.34
CA ASN A 62 13.45 47.27 38.30
C ASN A 62 12.40 46.22 37.88
N ILE A 63 12.28 45.93 36.58
CA ILE A 63 11.27 44.98 36.03
C ILE A 63 11.65 43.51 36.34
N HIS A 64 12.95 43.22 36.43
CA HIS A 64 13.49 41.87 36.57
C HIS A 64 13.31 41.21 37.96
N LYS A 65 12.53 41.78 38.88
CA LYS A 65 12.49 41.34 40.29
C LYS A 65 11.17 40.80 40.82
N HIS A 66 10.07 40.74 40.06
CA HIS A 66 8.80 40.23 40.57
C HIS A 66 7.98 39.41 39.54
N GLU A 67 7.92 38.10 39.77
CA GLU A 67 6.79 37.18 39.49
C GLU A 67 6.52 36.86 38.00
N PHE A 68 6.74 35.64 37.52
CA PHE A 68 6.02 34.44 37.92
C PHE A 68 6.88 33.20 37.67
N GLN A 69 6.72 32.21 38.55
CA GLN A 69 7.01 30.81 38.26
C GLN A 69 8.56 30.39 38.36
N GLN A 70 8.96 29.26 39.00
CA GLN A 70 10.28 28.47 38.99
C GLN A 70 10.79 27.77 37.68
N PRO A 71 11.59 28.37 36.78
CA PRO A 71 11.87 27.70 35.52
C PRO A 71 12.97 26.66 35.68
N ILE A 72 12.91 25.59 34.88
CA ILE A 72 13.90 24.53 34.95
C ILE A 72 14.70 24.51 33.65
N ASN A 73 16.01 24.64 33.79
CA ASN A 73 16.89 24.85 32.67
C ASN A 73 17.30 23.51 32.03
N SER A 74 17.23 23.45 30.71
CA SER A 74 17.82 22.41 29.86
C SER A 74 17.23 20.99 29.94
N CYS A 75 16.55 20.60 31.03
CA CYS A 75 16.09 19.22 31.23
C CYS A 75 14.71 18.92 30.62
N ASN A 76 13.92 19.95 30.28
CA ASN A 76 12.58 19.85 29.68
C ASN A 76 12.62 19.37 28.22
N ILE A 77 13.33 20.08 27.33
CA ILE A 77 13.50 19.71 25.91
C ILE A 77 14.22 18.36 25.80
N THR A 78 15.19 18.11 26.68
CA THR A 78 15.87 16.82 26.77
C THR A 78 14.89 15.69 27.10
N ALA A 79 13.90 15.92 27.98
CA ALA A 79 12.86 14.94 28.27
C ALA A 79 11.94 14.68 27.07
N ALA A 80 11.57 15.71 26.30
CA ALA A 80 10.76 15.54 25.09
C ALA A 80 11.52 14.76 23.99
N ALA A 81 12.77 15.15 23.72
CA ALA A 81 13.62 14.47 22.73
C ALA A 81 13.85 12.99 23.08
N LEU A 82 14.12 12.71 24.36
CA LEU A 82 14.29 11.34 24.85
C LEU A 82 12.99 10.54 24.78
N SER A 83 11.84 11.18 25.01
CA SER A 83 10.54 10.52 24.90
C SER A 83 10.22 10.15 23.45
N LEU A 84 10.41 11.06 22.50
CA LEU A 84 10.20 10.76 21.08
C LEU A 84 11.16 9.67 20.59
N THR A 85 12.43 9.76 20.97
CA THR A 85 13.44 8.73 20.67
C THR A 85 13.05 7.38 21.28
N GLY A 86 12.58 7.37 22.53
CA GLY A 86 12.13 6.17 23.22
C GLY A 86 10.89 5.51 22.59
N LEU A 87 10.04 6.30 21.91
CA LEU A 87 8.90 5.81 21.14
C LEU A 87 9.27 5.28 19.74
N GLY A 88 10.54 5.38 19.36
CA GLY A 88 11.06 4.91 18.07
C GLY A 88 11.21 6.01 17.01
N PHE A 89 11.14 7.29 17.39
CA PHE A 89 11.34 8.43 16.51
C PHE A 89 12.64 9.16 16.91
N PRO A 90 13.78 8.83 16.29
CA PRO A 90 15.07 9.45 16.63
C PRO A 90 14.96 10.96 16.59
N THR A 91 15.11 11.60 17.75
CA THR A 91 14.92 13.04 17.92
C THR A 91 16.04 13.58 18.79
N GLU A 92 16.85 14.48 18.24
CA GLU A 92 17.86 15.21 19.00
C GLU A 92 17.25 16.47 19.62
N VAL A 93 17.86 16.96 20.70
CA VAL A 93 17.46 18.22 21.35
C VAL A 93 17.49 19.38 20.34
N ASP A 94 18.51 19.39 19.46
CA ASP A 94 18.67 20.38 18.39
C ASP A 94 17.55 20.34 17.35
N ASP A 95 16.94 19.17 17.12
CA ASP A 95 15.82 19.04 16.19
C ASP A 95 14.59 19.78 16.71
N ILE A 96 14.34 19.70 18.03
CA ILE A 96 13.28 20.46 18.69
C ILE A 96 13.57 21.96 18.65
N PHE A 97 14.82 22.37 18.91
CA PHE A 97 15.19 23.79 18.81
C PHE A 97 14.99 24.35 17.40
N LYS A 98 15.38 23.60 16.36
CA LYS A 98 15.26 24.04 14.96
C LYS A 98 13.81 24.07 14.48
N SER A 99 13.07 22.98 14.68
CA SER A 99 11.69 22.83 14.20
C SER A 99 10.70 23.78 14.90
N CYS A 100 10.93 24.08 16.19
CA CYS A 100 10.11 25.01 16.95
C CYS A 100 10.67 26.44 16.98
N ALA A 101 11.80 26.70 16.31
CA ALA A 101 12.52 27.98 16.31
C ALA A 101 12.73 28.55 17.74
N LEU A 102 13.07 27.67 18.69
CA LEU A 102 13.16 28.03 20.10
C LEU A 102 14.51 28.70 20.42
N PRO A 103 14.51 29.85 21.12
CA PRO A 103 15.76 30.44 21.60
C PRO A 103 16.43 29.53 22.63
N VAL A 104 17.66 29.10 22.35
CA VAL A 104 18.44 28.25 23.27
C VAL A 104 18.66 28.95 24.62
N SER A 105 18.84 30.28 24.60
CA SER A 105 18.97 31.09 25.82
C SER A 105 17.74 31.02 26.72
N TYR A 106 16.54 30.95 26.15
CA TYR A 106 15.29 30.84 26.91
C TYR A 106 15.25 29.53 27.68
N VAL A 107 15.50 28.41 27.00
CA VAL A 107 15.46 27.07 27.61
C VAL A 107 16.57 26.85 28.65
N VAL A 108 17.74 27.50 28.47
CA VAL A 108 18.93 27.29 29.30
C VAL A 108 19.03 28.29 30.46
N ASN A 109 18.46 29.49 30.36
CA ASN A 109 18.57 30.52 31.40
C ASN A 109 17.25 30.74 32.11
N GLU A 110 16.17 30.88 31.33
CA GLU A 110 14.82 31.20 31.81
C GLU A 110 13.92 29.98 31.97
N GLY A 111 14.36 28.78 31.58
CA GLY A 111 13.69 27.46 31.68
C GLY A 111 12.23 27.39 31.22
N MET A 112 11.59 26.22 31.39
CA MET A 112 10.20 26.02 30.94
C MET A 112 9.33 25.28 31.96
N THR A 113 8.04 25.58 31.92
CA THR A 113 6.93 24.88 32.58
C THR A 113 6.60 23.56 31.89
N ILE A 114 5.74 22.79 32.54
CA ILE A 114 5.17 21.58 31.95
C ILE A 114 4.17 21.88 30.81
N GLY A 115 3.45 23.01 30.87
CA GLY A 115 2.56 23.45 29.79
C GLY A 115 3.33 23.84 28.53
N GLU A 116 4.37 24.67 28.68
CA GLU A 116 5.23 25.04 27.54
C GLU A 116 5.95 23.84 26.93
N LEU A 117 6.34 22.87 27.75
CA LEU A 117 6.94 21.64 27.25
C LEU A 117 5.94 20.83 26.41
N TYR A 118 4.67 20.79 26.80
CA TYR A 118 3.60 20.18 26.01
C TYR A 118 3.43 20.88 24.66
N ASP A 119 3.42 22.21 24.63
CA ASP A 119 3.26 23.00 23.41
C ASP A 119 4.45 22.83 22.46
N VAL A 120 5.67 22.88 23.00
CA VAL A 120 6.90 22.65 22.23
C VAL A 120 6.95 21.24 21.67
N ALA A 121 6.59 20.23 22.47
CA ALA A 121 6.55 18.84 22.02
C ALA A 121 5.52 18.65 20.90
N SER A 122 4.31 19.21 21.08
CA SER A 122 3.23 19.12 20.09
C SER A 122 3.60 19.85 18.79
N SER A 123 4.23 21.02 18.90
CA SER A 123 4.71 21.82 17.76
C SER A 123 5.80 21.09 16.99
N HIS A 124 6.74 20.44 17.69
CA HIS A 124 7.77 19.63 17.07
C HIS A 124 7.17 18.44 16.32
N ILE A 125 6.32 17.64 16.98
CA ILE A 125 5.63 16.49 16.39
C ILE A 125 4.87 16.87 15.12
N PHE A 126 4.19 18.02 15.15
CA PHE A 126 3.52 18.57 13.97
C PHE A 126 4.51 18.94 12.87
N ALA A 127 5.56 19.71 13.20
CA ALA A 127 6.54 20.19 12.24
C ALA A 127 7.32 19.06 11.54
N VAL A 128 7.53 17.93 12.22
CA VAL A 128 8.21 16.76 11.65
C VAL A 128 7.26 15.69 11.08
N GLY A 129 5.96 15.98 10.98
CA GLY A 129 4.98 15.09 10.35
C GLY A 129 4.63 13.84 11.15
N LEU A 130 4.86 13.84 12.46
CA LEU A 130 4.60 12.68 13.35
C LEU A 130 3.22 12.71 14.01
N ARG A 131 2.34 13.64 13.59
CA ARG A 131 1.02 13.88 14.21
C ARG A 131 0.13 12.65 14.26
N ASP A 132 0.19 11.79 13.23
CA ASP A 132 -0.66 10.60 13.14
C ASP A 132 -0.06 9.38 13.85
N GLU A 133 1.22 9.47 14.23
CA GLU A 133 1.95 8.39 14.89
C GLU A 133 2.17 8.63 16.37
N VAL A 134 2.23 9.88 16.83
CA VAL A 134 2.53 10.26 18.22
C VAL A 134 1.45 11.18 18.80
N GLY A 135 0.97 10.84 19.99
CA GLY A 135 0.11 11.66 20.83
C GLY A 135 0.86 12.18 22.06
N VAL A 136 0.49 13.37 22.52
CA VAL A 136 0.97 13.94 23.78
C VAL A 136 -0.23 14.32 24.62
N GLU A 137 -0.20 14.01 25.91
CA GLU A 137 -1.24 14.36 26.88
C GLU A 137 -0.61 15.03 28.10
N LEU A 138 -1.26 16.06 28.64
CA LEU A 138 -0.81 16.79 29.81
C LEU A 138 -1.81 16.62 30.96
N TYR A 139 -1.30 16.31 32.15
CA TYR A 139 -2.06 16.15 33.38
C TYR A 139 -1.52 17.08 34.45
N TYR A 140 -2.37 17.98 34.96
CA TYR A 140 -2.04 18.90 36.05
C TYR A 140 -2.27 18.27 37.41
N PHE A 141 -1.41 18.63 38.39
CA PHE A 141 -1.43 18.04 39.72
C PHE A 141 -1.82 19.09 40.75
N ASP A 142 -2.97 18.87 41.38
CA ASP A 142 -3.47 19.65 42.51
C ASP A 142 -3.95 18.69 43.62
N ARG A 143 -3.70 19.04 44.89
CA ARG A 143 -4.05 18.18 46.05
C ARG A 143 -5.56 17.96 46.21
N GLY A 144 -6.38 18.89 45.71
CA GLY A 144 -7.84 18.80 45.74
C GLY A 144 -8.43 17.90 44.64
N VAL A 145 -7.65 17.58 43.60
CA VAL A 145 -8.13 16.85 42.41
C VAL A 145 -7.50 15.46 42.29
N ILE A 146 -6.18 15.37 42.50
CA ILE A 146 -5.41 14.14 42.30
C ILE A 146 -4.83 13.70 43.65
N ASN A 147 -5.02 12.43 44.00
CA ASN A 147 -4.40 11.84 45.18
C ASN A 147 -3.26 10.87 44.82
N ASN A 148 -2.56 10.38 45.85
CA ASN A 148 -1.42 9.49 45.68
C ASN A 148 -1.79 8.13 45.07
N GLU A 149 -2.98 7.60 45.36
CA GLU A 149 -3.46 6.36 44.74
C GLU A 149 -3.74 6.53 43.25
N ASP A 150 -4.22 7.70 42.83
CA ASP A 150 -4.43 8.05 41.43
C ASP A 150 -3.12 8.08 40.66
N LEU A 151 -2.09 8.74 41.20
CA LEU A 151 -0.74 8.75 40.61
C LEU A 151 -0.17 7.33 40.53
N PHE A 152 -0.34 6.51 41.58
CA PHE A 152 0.10 5.12 41.57
C PHE A 152 -0.60 4.33 40.46
N LYS A 153 -1.93 4.43 40.38
CA LYS A 153 -2.74 3.74 39.38
C LYS A 153 -2.33 4.17 37.97
N ALA A 154 -2.18 5.47 37.71
CA ALA A 154 -1.75 6.02 36.43
C ALA A 154 -0.40 5.50 35.96
N ILE A 155 0.62 5.50 36.83
CA ILE A 155 1.93 4.94 36.49
C ILE A 155 1.82 3.44 36.21
N THR A 156 1.01 2.70 36.99
CA THR A 156 0.84 1.26 36.76
C THR A 156 -0.03 0.91 35.55
N GLU A 157 -0.92 1.81 35.14
CA GLU A 157 -1.79 1.72 33.97
C GLU A 157 -0.97 1.95 32.70
N SER A 158 -0.17 3.03 32.66
CA SER A 158 0.80 3.27 31.59
C SER A 158 1.76 2.09 31.41
N ASN A 159 2.29 1.54 32.51
CA ASN A 159 3.15 0.35 32.49
C ASN A 159 2.44 -0.95 32.01
N GLN A 160 1.11 -1.01 32.02
CA GLN A 160 0.34 -2.18 31.56
C GLN A 160 -0.08 -2.05 30.11
N ILE A 161 -0.60 -0.87 29.75
CA ILE A 161 -1.20 -0.59 28.45
C ILE A 161 -0.10 -0.25 27.42
N GLY A 162 0.93 0.49 27.84
CA GLY A 162 1.86 1.16 26.93
C GLY A 162 3.35 0.82 27.15
N ALA A 163 3.71 -0.30 27.78
CA ALA A 163 5.08 -0.58 28.24
C ALA A 163 6.23 -0.44 27.20
N ARG A 164 5.93 -0.35 25.89
CA ARG A 164 6.88 -0.04 24.81
C ARG A 164 6.45 1.12 23.89
N ASN A 165 5.26 1.66 24.11
CA ASN A 165 4.59 2.62 23.24
C ASN A 165 4.12 3.87 24.00
N ASP A 166 4.54 4.02 25.26
CA ASP A 166 4.12 5.09 26.16
C ASP A 166 5.27 5.49 27.09
N ILE A 167 5.48 6.80 27.25
CA ILE A 167 6.55 7.38 28.06
C ILE A 167 5.96 8.50 28.91
N LEU A 168 6.17 8.39 30.22
CA LEU A 168 5.72 9.38 31.19
C LEU A 168 6.87 10.28 31.63
N VAL A 169 6.64 11.59 31.59
CA VAL A 169 7.56 12.63 32.04
C VAL A 169 6.94 13.36 33.23
N ALA A 170 7.63 13.32 34.38
CA ALA A 170 7.18 13.97 35.60
C ALA A 170 7.92 15.28 35.86
N ASN A 171 7.19 16.30 36.31
CA ASN A 171 7.75 17.55 36.82
C ASN A 171 7.54 17.64 38.34
N PHE A 172 8.62 17.80 39.12
CA PHE A 172 8.58 17.69 40.59
C PHE A 172 9.66 18.50 41.30
N ALA A 173 9.48 18.73 42.61
CA ALA A 173 10.50 19.33 43.48
C ALA A 173 11.62 18.35 43.87
N VAL A 174 12.87 18.68 43.55
CA VAL A 174 14.04 17.78 43.70
C VAL A 174 14.26 17.37 45.15
N GLY A 175 14.22 18.33 46.08
CA GLY A 175 14.47 18.07 47.50
C GLY A 175 13.49 17.07 48.12
N LEU A 176 12.21 17.17 47.75
CA LEU A 176 11.15 16.28 48.22
C LEU A 176 11.25 14.90 47.55
N ALA A 177 11.44 14.86 46.24
CA ALA A 177 11.51 13.60 45.50
C ALA A 177 12.73 12.75 45.89
N HIS A 178 13.86 13.38 46.22
CA HIS A 178 15.06 12.68 46.72
C HIS A 178 15.07 12.51 48.26
N GLY A 179 14.12 13.10 48.99
CA GLY A 179 14.13 13.10 50.46
C GLY A 179 15.33 13.85 51.07
N ASN A 180 15.92 14.79 50.33
CA ASN A 180 17.07 15.57 50.75
C ASN A 180 16.77 17.06 50.68
N LYS A 181 16.41 17.64 51.84
CA LYS A 181 16.05 19.07 51.97
C LYS A 181 17.15 20.06 51.56
N LYS A 182 18.40 19.62 51.37
CA LYS A 182 19.50 20.46 50.87
C LYS A 182 19.40 20.72 49.37
N LEU A 183 18.73 19.85 48.61
CA LEU A 183 18.49 20.03 47.18
C LEU A 183 17.31 20.97 47.00
N LYS A 184 17.48 22.00 46.17
CA LYS A 184 16.47 23.02 45.87
C LYS A 184 16.14 23.03 44.38
N GLY A 185 14.99 23.59 44.02
CA GLY A 185 14.52 23.71 42.65
C GLY A 185 13.64 22.55 42.16
N GLY A 186 13.09 22.72 40.96
CA GLY A 186 12.31 21.71 40.25
C GLY A 186 13.16 20.92 39.24
N HIS A 187 12.68 19.77 38.81
CA HIS A 187 13.31 18.95 37.77
C HIS A 187 12.28 18.21 36.91
N PHE A 188 12.68 17.83 35.70
CA PHE A 188 11.96 16.87 34.86
C PHE A 188 12.67 15.52 34.91
N ALA A 189 11.93 14.42 34.90
CA ALA A 189 12.50 13.08 34.74
C ALA A 189 11.49 12.13 34.11
N LEU A 190 11.98 11.13 33.38
CA LEU A 190 11.13 10.07 32.83
C LEU A 190 10.82 9.05 33.93
N ILE A 191 9.60 8.52 33.94
CA ILE A 191 9.22 7.40 34.80
C ILE A 191 9.47 6.10 34.03
N ALA A 192 10.48 5.34 34.44
CA ALA A 192 10.92 4.15 33.74
C ALA A 192 10.12 2.90 34.11
N LYS A 193 9.86 2.72 35.42
CA LYS A 193 9.15 1.55 35.95
C LYS A 193 8.68 1.79 37.37
N CYS A 194 7.52 1.24 37.74
CA CYS A 194 7.11 1.16 39.13
C CYS A 194 7.01 -0.30 39.60
N ASN A 195 7.54 -0.59 40.79
CA ASN A 195 7.35 -1.88 41.43
C ASN A 195 6.01 -1.89 42.19
N LYS A 196 5.04 -2.67 41.69
CA LYS A 196 3.69 -2.77 42.26
C LYS A 196 3.65 -3.21 43.73
N LYS A 197 4.61 -4.03 44.19
CA LYS A 197 4.65 -4.54 45.57
C LYS A 197 5.29 -3.55 46.54
N THR A 198 6.36 -2.87 46.12
CA THR A 198 7.13 -1.97 47.01
C THR A 198 6.76 -0.49 46.85
N LYS A 199 5.93 -0.15 45.85
CA LYS A 199 5.57 1.23 45.47
C LYS A 199 6.79 2.14 45.19
N LEU A 200 7.90 1.52 44.81
CA LEU A 200 9.12 2.22 44.39
C LEU A 200 9.05 2.54 42.89
N VAL A 201 9.35 3.79 42.55
CA VAL A 201 9.34 4.33 41.20
C VAL A 201 10.79 4.55 40.76
N HIS A 202 11.16 3.95 39.64
CA HIS A 202 12.43 4.13 38.96
C HIS A 202 12.31 5.32 38.01
N MET A 203 13.13 6.33 38.22
CA MET A 203 13.17 7.57 37.49
C MET A 203 14.44 7.62 36.63
N ILE A 204 14.35 8.03 35.37
CA ILE A 204 15.48 8.29 34.49
C ILE A 204 15.74 9.79 34.49
N ASP A 205 16.95 10.17 34.91
CA ASP A 205 17.40 11.55 34.90
C ASP A 205 17.70 12.03 33.47
N VAL A 206 17.15 13.19 33.12
CA VAL A 206 17.31 13.88 31.83
C VAL A 206 18.27 15.06 31.92
N HIS A 207 18.92 15.27 33.06
CA HIS A 207 19.96 16.28 33.19
C HIS A 207 21.16 15.93 32.29
N PRO A 208 21.70 16.86 31.48
CA PRO A 208 22.78 16.58 30.53
C PRO A 208 24.02 15.87 31.14
N GLU A 209 24.44 16.27 32.35
CA GLU A 209 25.58 15.63 33.05
C GLU A 209 25.26 14.27 33.72
N LYS A 210 23.99 13.95 33.91
CA LYS A 210 23.51 12.73 34.59
C LYS A 210 22.64 11.88 33.68
N TYR A 211 22.73 12.14 32.38
CA TYR A 211 21.87 11.61 31.35
C TYR A 211 21.75 10.09 31.43
N GLY A 212 20.52 9.59 31.49
CA GLY A 212 20.24 8.14 31.52
C GLY A 212 20.50 7.47 32.87
N LYS A 213 20.92 8.20 33.91
CA LYS A 213 21.09 7.62 35.25
C LYS A 213 19.73 7.34 35.88
N ILE A 214 19.56 6.09 36.30
CA ILE A 214 18.35 5.66 37.00
C ILE A 214 18.51 5.90 38.51
N TRP A 215 17.53 6.53 39.12
CA TRP A 215 17.40 6.66 40.57
C TRP A 215 16.00 6.22 41.01
N ILE A 216 15.82 6.00 42.32
CA ILE A 216 14.59 5.42 42.85
C ILE A 216 13.98 6.35 43.89
N THR A 217 12.67 6.56 43.82
CA THR A 217 11.87 7.24 44.84
C THR A 217 10.64 6.42 45.21
N SER A 218 9.93 6.79 46.28
CA SER A 218 8.62 6.21 46.59
C SER A 218 7.52 7.02 45.94
N ILE A 219 6.39 6.37 45.66
CA ILE A 219 5.21 7.05 45.11
C ILE A 219 4.76 8.21 46.00
N ASP A 220 4.79 8.04 47.32
CA ASP A 220 4.41 9.09 48.27
C ASP A 220 5.31 10.31 48.18
N ARG A 221 6.62 10.10 48.02
CA ARG A 221 7.60 11.21 47.88
C ARG A 221 7.43 11.91 46.55
N LEU A 222 7.19 11.15 45.48
CA LEU A 222 6.95 11.71 44.15
C LEU A 222 5.66 12.53 44.13
N TYR A 223 4.56 11.99 44.65
CA TYR A 223 3.28 12.71 44.78
C TYR A 223 3.43 14.00 45.59
N ASN A 224 4.06 13.93 46.76
CA ASN A 224 4.30 15.12 47.58
C ASN A 224 5.18 16.15 46.87
N ALA A 225 6.14 15.70 46.05
CA ALA A 225 7.00 16.58 45.27
C ALA A 225 6.31 17.19 44.05
N MET A 226 5.30 16.52 43.49
CA MET A 226 4.48 17.00 42.36
C MET A 226 3.32 17.89 42.80
N THR A 227 2.89 17.81 44.06
CA THR A 227 1.78 18.62 44.62
C THR A 227 2.27 19.64 45.65
N ASP A 228 3.56 19.96 45.62
CA ASP A 228 4.17 20.97 46.48
C ASP A 228 4.08 22.35 45.82
N HIS A 229 3.25 23.21 46.39
CA HIS A 229 3.09 24.61 45.97
C HIS A 229 3.94 25.58 46.82
N ASP A 230 4.47 25.12 47.96
CA ASP A 230 4.99 26.01 49.02
C ASP A 230 6.52 26.05 49.08
N THR A 231 7.23 24.96 48.73
CA THR A 231 8.63 24.82 49.16
C THR A 231 9.65 25.52 48.26
N ASN A 232 9.32 25.83 46.99
CA ASN A 232 10.09 26.65 46.02
C ASN A 232 9.33 26.90 44.68
N ALA A 233 8.06 26.51 44.56
CA ALA A 233 7.42 26.28 43.28
C ALA A 233 6.12 27.06 43.14
N HIS A 234 6.20 28.34 42.79
CA HIS A 234 5.02 29.13 42.43
C HIS A 234 4.45 28.75 41.03
N ARG A 235 4.48 27.47 40.59
CA ARG A 235 4.09 27.00 39.21
C ARG A 235 3.27 25.72 39.15
N ALA A 236 2.59 25.53 38.01
CA ALA A 236 2.06 24.26 37.51
C ALA A 236 3.07 23.10 37.57
N ARG A 237 2.61 21.97 38.12
CA ARG A 237 3.29 20.68 38.18
C ARG A 237 2.40 19.63 37.57
N GLY A 238 3.01 18.51 37.18
CA GLY A 238 2.23 17.40 36.70
C GLY A 238 2.99 16.37 35.89
N LEU A 239 2.26 15.72 35.02
CA LEU A 239 2.71 14.61 34.22
C LEU A 239 2.41 14.88 32.74
N ILE A 240 3.41 14.72 31.88
CA ILE A 240 3.20 14.62 30.43
C ILE A 240 3.34 13.16 30.03
N ARG A 241 2.47 12.73 29.14
CA ARG A 241 2.48 11.40 28.54
C ARG A 241 2.75 11.54 27.05
N PHE A 242 3.74 10.81 26.54
CA PHE A 242 4.02 10.66 25.12
C PHE A 242 3.63 9.25 24.71
N THR A 243 2.75 9.10 23.72
CA THR A 243 2.20 7.79 23.34
C THR A 243 2.27 7.60 21.82
N ARG A 244 2.58 6.38 21.37
CA ARG A 244 2.46 6.01 19.96
C ARG A 244 0.99 5.68 19.65
N LYS A 245 0.34 6.46 18.78
CA LYS A 245 -1.10 6.38 18.48
C LYS A 245 -1.52 5.02 17.92
N SER A 246 -0.65 4.36 17.15
CA SER A 246 -0.89 3.01 16.61
C SER A 246 -0.99 1.90 17.66
N ALA A 247 -0.75 2.20 18.94
CA ALA A 247 -0.63 1.21 19.99
C ALA A 247 -1.61 1.40 21.16
N VAL A 248 -2.11 2.61 21.39
CA VAL A 248 -3.02 2.92 22.51
C VAL A 248 -3.89 4.13 22.15
N GLU A 249 -5.21 3.96 22.18
CA GLU A 249 -6.18 5.06 21.96
C GLU A 249 -6.75 5.66 23.26
N ASN A 250 -6.41 5.09 24.43
CA ASN A 250 -7.03 5.45 25.71
C ASN A 250 -6.17 6.42 26.53
N ARG A 251 -6.82 7.43 27.15
CA ARG A 251 -6.27 8.33 28.17
C ARG A 251 -5.94 7.56 29.46
N LEU A 252 -5.13 8.16 30.35
CA LEU A 252 -4.94 7.62 31.70
C LEU A 252 -6.20 7.89 32.52
N ASP A 253 -7.10 6.92 32.58
CA ASP A 253 -8.39 7.05 33.26
C ASP A 253 -8.21 7.37 34.74
N ALA A 254 -7.11 6.91 35.35
CA ALA A 254 -6.75 7.25 36.72
C ALA A 254 -6.53 8.75 36.96
N LEU A 255 -6.12 9.52 35.94
CA LEU A 255 -5.85 10.97 36.04
C LEU A 255 -6.91 11.82 35.32
N ALA A 256 -7.90 11.21 34.67
CA ALA A 256 -8.95 11.89 33.91
C ALA A 256 -10.03 12.56 34.79
N LYS A 257 -9.65 13.16 35.93
CA LYS A 257 -10.56 13.72 36.93
C LYS A 257 -10.93 15.19 36.71
N SER A 258 -10.29 15.88 35.76
CA SER A 258 -10.64 17.24 35.34
C SER A 258 -11.43 17.15 34.03
N ASP A 259 -12.67 17.64 33.93
CA ASP A 259 -13.37 17.67 32.64
C ASP A 259 -12.79 18.71 31.66
N CYS A 260 -11.86 19.54 32.15
CA CYS A 260 -11.14 20.54 31.38
C CYS A 260 -9.77 20.02 30.97
N PHE A 261 -9.51 19.95 29.65
CA PHE A 261 -8.24 19.43 29.12
C PHE A 261 -7.77 20.25 27.91
N PRO A 262 -6.44 20.33 27.67
CA PRO A 262 -5.89 20.85 26.43
C PRO A 262 -6.46 20.11 25.21
N VAL A 263 -6.71 20.86 24.15
CA VAL A 263 -7.18 20.35 22.86
C VAL A 263 -5.99 20.27 21.93
N ASN A 264 -6.01 19.31 20.99
CA ASN A 264 -5.00 19.24 19.97
C ASN A 264 -5.05 20.50 19.08
N CYS A 265 -4.13 21.44 19.29
CA CYS A 265 -4.09 22.74 18.61
C CYS A 265 -3.76 22.64 17.12
N THR A 266 -3.42 21.46 16.60
CA THR A 266 -3.02 21.25 15.20
C THR A 266 -4.09 21.58 14.15
N GLN A 267 -5.37 21.62 14.53
CA GLN A 267 -6.44 22.16 13.68
C GLN A 267 -6.38 23.68 13.50
N TYR A 268 -5.61 24.37 14.35
CA TYR A 268 -5.37 25.82 14.31
C TYR A 268 -3.90 26.13 13.92
N MET A 269 -3.14 25.14 13.44
CA MET A 269 -1.70 25.26 13.11
C MET A 269 -1.41 25.64 11.66
N ASP A 270 -2.41 25.63 10.77
CA ASP A 270 -2.30 26.09 9.37
C ASP A 270 -2.19 27.63 9.24
N LEU A 271 -1.96 28.31 10.36
CA LEU A 271 -1.76 29.75 10.44
C LEU A 271 -0.32 30.13 10.09
N THR A 272 -0.16 31.31 9.49
CA THR A 272 1.15 31.88 9.18
C THR A 272 2.01 31.97 10.45
N PRO A 273 3.34 31.86 10.36
CA PRO A 273 4.23 31.98 11.53
C PRO A 273 4.02 33.27 12.34
N GLU A 274 3.59 34.35 11.69
CA GLU A 274 3.27 35.64 12.30
C GLU A 274 1.96 35.58 13.10
N LYS A 275 0.88 35.02 12.53
CA LYS A 275 -0.38 34.81 13.24
C LYS A 275 -0.23 33.87 14.44
N ARG A 276 0.58 32.81 14.28
CA ARG A 276 0.90 31.88 15.38
C ARG A 276 1.50 32.58 16.59
N ARG A 277 2.42 33.54 16.38
CA ARG A 277 3.00 34.32 17.49
C ARG A 277 1.97 35.14 18.26
N HIS A 278 1.01 35.71 17.55
CA HIS A 278 -0.01 36.58 18.13
C HIS A 278 -1.15 35.78 18.78
N ILE A 279 -1.40 34.55 18.32
CA ILE A 279 -2.46 33.66 18.84
C ILE A 279 -1.98 32.79 20.02
N PHE A 280 -0.66 32.62 20.19
CA PHE A 280 -0.07 31.89 21.32
C PHE A 280 0.89 32.77 22.15
N GLY A 281 0.78 34.10 22.02
CA GLY A 281 1.55 35.08 22.78
C GLY A 281 1.10 35.18 24.24
N ARG A 282 1.99 35.63 25.13
CA ARG A 282 1.67 35.81 26.56
C ARG A 282 1.12 37.21 26.82
N ALA A 283 -0.05 37.29 27.44
CA ALA A 283 -0.57 38.56 27.93
C ALA A 283 -0.05 38.89 29.33
N SER A 284 0.35 40.14 29.58
CA SER A 284 0.40 40.63 30.97
C SER A 284 -1.01 40.61 31.58
N LEU A 285 -1.13 40.22 32.85
CA LEU A 285 -2.41 40.01 33.55
C LEU A 285 -3.43 41.15 33.35
N ASN A 286 -3.00 42.41 33.49
CA ASN A 286 -3.88 43.58 33.35
C ASN A 286 -4.23 43.94 31.88
N MET A 287 -3.61 43.29 30.90
CA MET A 287 -3.87 43.49 29.46
C MET A 287 -4.59 42.30 28.84
N ASN A 288 -4.91 41.26 29.61
CA ASN A 288 -5.45 40.01 29.11
C ASN A 288 -6.71 40.20 28.23
N SER A 289 -7.58 41.16 28.56
CA SER A 289 -8.74 41.52 27.73
C SER A 289 -8.36 41.97 26.31
N LEU A 290 -7.32 42.79 26.18
CA LEU A 290 -6.84 43.31 24.89
C LEU A 290 -6.05 42.27 24.10
N TYR A 291 -5.28 41.41 24.78
CA TYR A 291 -4.60 40.28 24.14
C TYR A 291 -5.60 39.27 23.58
N VAL A 292 -6.66 38.95 24.32
CA VAL A 292 -7.71 38.04 23.86
C VAL A 292 -8.51 38.65 22.72
N LEU A 293 -8.73 39.97 22.73
CA LEU A 293 -9.31 40.70 21.61
C LEU A 293 -8.41 40.67 20.36
N SER A 294 -7.12 40.96 20.50
CA SER A 294 -6.13 40.85 19.42
C SER A 294 -6.08 39.44 18.83
N MET A 295 -6.07 38.39 19.67
CA MET A 295 -6.16 37.00 19.25
C MET A 295 -7.47 36.72 18.49
N GLY A 296 -8.61 37.14 19.06
CA GLY A 296 -9.94 36.95 18.47
C GLY A 296 -10.07 37.60 17.09
N LEU A 297 -9.51 38.79 16.92
CA LEU A 297 -9.47 39.48 15.62
C LEU A 297 -8.48 38.82 14.65
N SER A 298 -7.32 38.37 15.14
CA SER A 298 -6.30 37.68 14.33
C SER A 298 -6.77 36.31 13.79
N PHE A 299 -7.73 35.67 14.46
CA PHE A 299 -8.40 34.46 13.93
C PHE A 299 -9.22 34.76 12.67
N LEU A 300 -9.80 35.96 12.55
CA LEU A 300 -10.75 36.32 11.49
C LEU A 300 -10.14 37.18 10.37
N ASP A 301 -9.08 37.93 10.66
CA ASP A 301 -8.37 38.78 9.69
C ASP A 301 -7.35 37.98 8.85
N LYS A 302 -6.92 38.50 7.70
CA LYS A 302 -5.84 37.94 6.86
C LYS A 302 -4.44 38.18 7.46
N HIS A 303 -4.27 39.21 8.28
CA HIS A 303 -3.02 39.57 8.96
C HIS A 303 -3.10 39.36 10.48
N ALA A 304 -1.95 39.37 11.16
CA ALA A 304 -1.91 39.36 12.62
C ALA A 304 -2.17 40.78 13.15
N ILE A 305 -2.93 40.90 14.22
CA ILE A 305 -3.33 42.20 14.79
C ILE A 305 -2.59 42.44 16.10
N ASP A 306 -1.82 43.52 16.17
CA ASP A 306 -1.09 43.93 17.37
C ASP A 306 -1.97 44.76 18.31
N ILE A 307 -1.75 44.60 19.61
CA ILE A 307 -2.38 45.38 20.67
C ILE A 307 -2.01 46.85 20.58
N ASP A 308 -0.78 47.17 20.17
CA ASP A 308 -0.36 48.56 19.99
C ASP A 308 -1.24 49.28 18.95
N GLU A 309 -1.68 48.57 17.90
CA GLU A 309 -2.63 49.11 16.92
C GLU A 309 -4.03 49.33 17.54
N ILE A 310 -4.50 48.38 18.36
CA ILE A 310 -5.78 48.50 19.07
C ILE A 310 -5.76 49.69 20.03
N LEU A 311 -4.68 49.86 20.80
CA LEU A 311 -4.50 50.96 21.75
C LEU A 311 -4.43 52.31 21.05
N ALA A 312 -3.68 52.39 19.94
CA ALA A 312 -3.57 53.59 19.13
C ALA A 312 -4.94 54.00 18.54
N ALA A 313 -5.68 53.06 17.95
CA ALA A 313 -6.99 53.33 17.36
C ALA A 313 -8.07 53.67 18.40
N ALA A 314 -8.00 53.06 19.59
CA ALA A 314 -8.92 53.36 20.68
C ALA A 314 -8.56 54.64 21.47
N ASN A 315 -7.39 55.25 21.18
CA ASN A 315 -6.79 56.37 21.90
C ASN A 315 -6.67 56.09 23.42
N ILE A 316 -6.13 54.92 23.76
CA ILE A 316 -5.90 54.46 25.13
C ILE A 316 -4.39 54.35 25.35
N SER A 317 -3.84 55.07 26.34
CA SER A 317 -2.43 54.91 26.69
C SER A 317 -2.17 53.57 27.37
N TYR A 318 -0.98 53.02 27.17
CA TYR A 318 -0.57 51.75 27.80
C TYR A 318 -0.78 51.74 29.32
N THR A 319 -0.40 52.81 30.02
CA THR A 319 -0.63 52.98 31.46
C THR A 319 -2.11 52.95 31.85
N LYS A 320 -2.98 53.52 31.00
CA LYS A 320 -4.42 53.50 31.22
C LYS A 320 -4.99 52.11 30.96
N ALA A 321 -4.54 51.41 29.92
CA ALA A 321 -4.96 50.04 29.63
C ALA A 321 -4.62 49.07 30.78
N LEU A 322 -3.43 49.20 31.38
CA LEU A 322 -2.99 48.44 32.55
C LEU A 322 -3.83 48.63 33.83
N SER A 323 -4.70 49.64 33.88
CA SER A 323 -5.52 49.98 35.05
C SER A 323 -7.03 49.83 34.80
N ILE A 324 -7.44 49.32 33.63
CA ILE A 324 -8.85 49.15 33.27
C ILE A 324 -9.27 47.68 33.43
N GLU A 325 -10.18 47.42 34.37
CA GLU A 325 -11.05 46.24 34.28
C GLU A 325 -12.03 46.46 33.13
N THR A 326 -11.93 45.62 32.09
CA THR A 326 -12.75 45.79 30.89
C THR A 326 -13.98 44.90 30.99
N THR A 327 -15.18 45.48 30.93
CA THR A 327 -16.45 44.74 30.72
C THR A 327 -16.63 44.35 29.26
N ALA A 328 -17.50 43.39 28.94
CA ALA A 328 -17.81 42.99 27.57
C ALA A 328 -18.29 44.17 26.71
N LYS A 329 -19.08 45.07 27.28
CA LYS A 329 -19.51 46.28 26.59
C LYS A 329 -18.33 47.19 26.24
N GLN A 330 -17.44 47.44 27.19
CA GLN A 330 -16.26 48.28 26.98
C GLN A 330 -15.28 47.64 25.99
N LEU A 331 -15.09 46.32 26.05
CA LEU A 331 -14.21 45.61 25.13
C LEU A 331 -14.75 45.66 23.69
N ALA A 332 -16.06 45.51 23.51
CA ALA A 332 -16.71 45.69 22.22
C ALA A 332 -16.61 47.13 21.70
N GLU A 333 -16.69 48.15 22.56
CA GLU A 333 -16.47 49.56 22.18
C GLU A 333 -15.03 49.81 21.72
N ILE A 334 -14.03 49.19 22.37
CA ILE A 334 -12.62 49.26 21.98
C ILE A 334 -12.41 48.58 20.62
N ALA A 335 -12.93 47.37 20.45
CA ALA A 335 -12.88 46.62 19.20
C ALA A 335 -13.50 47.41 18.04
N ASN A 336 -14.71 47.94 18.23
CA ASN A 336 -15.38 48.73 17.20
C ASN A 336 -14.60 50.00 16.84
N LYS A 337 -13.99 50.70 17.80
CA LYS A 337 -13.11 51.83 17.50
C LYS A 337 -11.92 51.44 16.62
N TYR A 338 -11.29 50.29 16.91
CA TYR A 338 -10.21 49.76 16.07
C TYR A 338 -10.71 49.46 14.65
N LEU A 339 -11.81 48.71 14.52
CA LEU A 339 -12.39 48.32 13.23
C LEU A 339 -12.83 49.53 12.39
N THR A 340 -13.29 50.62 13.02
CA THR A 340 -13.68 51.86 12.31
C THR A 340 -12.47 52.63 11.75
N HIS A 341 -11.27 52.45 12.31
CA HIS A 341 -10.04 53.10 11.82
C HIS A 341 -9.39 52.33 10.66
N GLN A 342 -9.80 51.08 10.41
CA GLN A 342 -9.35 50.28 9.28
C GLN A 342 -10.28 50.54 8.08
N GLU A 343 -9.77 51.09 6.98
CA GLU A 343 -10.60 51.45 5.80
C GLU A 343 -11.31 50.25 5.14
N PHE A 344 -10.94 49.00 5.47
CA PHE A 344 -11.50 47.77 4.91
C PHE A 344 -11.50 46.60 5.91
N SER A 345 -12.10 46.74 7.09
CA SER A 345 -12.22 45.58 7.98
C SER A 345 -13.26 44.57 7.44
N GLU A 346 -12.83 43.33 7.20
CA GLU A 346 -13.72 42.22 6.89
C GLU A 346 -14.41 41.66 8.15
N VAL A 347 -14.28 42.29 9.33
CA VAL A 347 -14.75 41.78 10.64
C VAL A 347 -15.72 42.76 11.31
N ASP A 348 -16.85 42.25 11.77
CA ASP A 348 -17.84 42.92 12.60
C ASP A 348 -17.68 42.54 14.08
N CYS A 349 -17.95 43.48 14.98
CA CYS A 349 -17.91 43.28 16.43
C CYS A 349 -19.22 43.72 17.11
N SER A 350 -19.89 42.78 17.79
CA SER A 350 -21.16 43.00 18.47
C SER A 350 -21.07 42.74 19.98
N TYR A 351 -21.64 43.64 20.79
CA TYR A 351 -21.89 43.37 22.21
C TYR A 351 -23.22 42.65 22.40
N LEU A 352 -23.17 41.44 22.98
CA LEU A 352 -24.34 40.64 23.29
C LEU A 352 -24.63 40.71 24.79
N ASN A 353 -25.90 40.94 25.17
CA ASN A 353 -26.32 40.89 26.56
C ASN A 353 -27.65 40.18 26.76
N PHE A 354 -27.78 39.53 27.91
CA PHE A 354 -29.06 38.98 28.34
C PHE A 354 -29.97 40.10 28.87
N LYS A 355 -31.18 40.23 28.31
CA LYS A 355 -32.19 41.21 28.76
C LYS A 355 -33.25 40.54 29.64
N ALA A 356 -33.44 41.04 30.86
CA ALA A 356 -34.48 40.55 31.76
C ALA A 356 -35.88 40.83 31.17
N GLY A 357 -36.59 39.78 30.78
CA GLY A 357 -37.91 39.86 30.14
C GLY A 357 -38.14 38.85 29.00
N GLU A 358 -37.10 38.15 28.55
CA GLU A 358 -37.23 37.02 27.61
C GLU A 358 -37.78 35.77 28.32
N GLU A 359 -38.56 34.92 27.64
CA GLU A 359 -39.11 33.65 28.19
C GLU A 359 -38.03 32.60 28.56
N LYS A 360 -36.75 32.91 28.37
CA LYS A 360 -35.62 31.98 28.45
C LYS A 360 -34.72 32.27 29.66
N THR A 361 -34.07 31.22 30.18
CA THR A 361 -33.06 31.35 31.24
C THR A 361 -31.73 31.86 30.68
N LYS A 362 -30.89 32.48 31.53
CA LYS A 362 -29.53 32.95 31.18
C LYS A 362 -28.65 31.84 30.57
N ASP A 363 -28.79 30.62 31.10
CA ASP A 363 -28.05 29.43 30.64
C ASP A 363 -28.45 29.01 29.22
N VAL A 364 -29.77 29.02 28.94
CA VAL A 364 -30.32 28.72 27.60
C VAL A 364 -29.91 29.80 26.60
N TRP A 365 -29.95 31.08 26.99
CA TRP A 365 -29.50 32.18 26.15
C TRP A 365 -28.01 32.06 25.80
N PHE A 366 -27.17 31.71 26.77
CA PHE A 366 -25.73 31.50 26.54
C PHE A 366 -25.47 30.34 25.57
N LYS A 367 -26.20 29.23 25.73
CA LYS A 367 -26.17 28.10 24.79
C LYS A 367 -26.55 28.51 23.37
N GLU A 368 -27.56 29.37 23.20
CA GLU A 368 -27.94 29.89 21.88
C GLU A 368 -26.83 30.73 21.23
N GLN A 369 -26.07 31.49 22.01
CA GLN A 369 -24.92 32.24 21.45
C GLN A 369 -23.80 31.28 21.03
N LEU A 370 -23.50 30.26 21.83
CA LEU A 370 -22.52 29.23 21.47
C LEU A 370 -22.92 28.43 20.22
N LEU A 371 -24.22 28.19 20.00
CA LEU A 371 -24.71 27.58 18.77
C LEU A 371 -24.49 28.45 17.52
N LYS A 372 -24.36 29.78 17.66
CA LYS A 372 -24.04 30.65 16.52
C LYS A 372 -22.62 30.42 16.02
N ILE A 373 -21.66 30.32 16.93
CA ILE A 373 -20.25 30.04 16.57
C ILE A 373 -20.04 28.59 16.13
N ALA A 374 -20.78 27.62 16.68
CA ALA A 374 -20.73 26.24 16.20
C ALA A 374 -21.17 26.08 14.72
N ASN A 375 -22.03 26.97 14.24
CA ASN A 375 -22.55 26.96 12.86
C ASN A 375 -21.84 27.97 11.95
N ASN A 376 -20.90 28.77 12.47
CA ASN A 376 -20.14 29.77 11.71
C ASN A 376 -18.66 29.70 12.10
N PRO A 377 -17.79 29.04 11.30
CA PRO A 377 -16.37 28.92 11.61
C PRO A 377 -15.62 30.27 11.54
N ASN A 378 -16.24 31.31 10.99
CA ASN A 378 -15.72 32.67 10.94
C ASN A 378 -16.33 33.57 12.03
N ALA A 379 -16.71 33.00 13.17
CA ALA A 379 -17.20 33.73 14.33
C ALA A 379 -16.72 33.12 15.65
N HIS A 380 -16.36 33.97 16.61
CA HIS A 380 -15.94 33.55 17.95
C HIS A 380 -16.51 34.50 19.00
N ILE A 381 -16.68 34.02 20.23
CA ILE A 381 -17.23 34.79 21.34
C ILE A 381 -16.15 35.02 22.39
N LEU A 382 -15.90 36.27 22.81
CA LEU A 382 -15.03 36.59 23.94
C LEU A 382 -15.87 36.71 25.21
N VAL A 383 -15.40 36.06 26.28
CA VAL A 383 -16.05 36.03 27.58
C VAL A 383 -15.06 36.27 28.71
N ASN A 384 -15.48 37.00 29.74
CA ASN A 384 -14.72 37.17 30.98
C ASN A 384 -15.18 36.13 32.00
N ILE A 385 -14.25 35.30 32.47
CA ILE A 385 -14.49 34.15 33.34
C ILE A 385 -13.62 34.18 34.61
N ASP A 386 -14.13 33.57 35.67
CA ASP A 386 -13.33 33.08 36.79
C ASP A 386 -12.69 31.74 36.42
N TYR A 387 -11.37 31.74 36.28
CA TYR A 387 -10.64 30.56 35.80
C TYR A 387 -10.74 29.38 36.77
N ASN A 388 -10.76 29.64 38.08
CA ASN A 388 -10.88 28.58 39.08
C ASN A 388 -12.29 27.96 39.06
N ASP A 389 -13.35 28.75 38.85
CA ASP A 389 -14.72 28.22 38.79
C ASP A 389 -14.99 27.39 37.52
N VAL A 390 -14.32 27.73 36.41
CA VAL A 390 -14.38 26.93 35.18
C VAL A 390 -13.62 25.60 35.35
N LEU A 391 -12.44 25.63 35.97
CA LEU A 391 -11.64 24.43 36.24
C LEU A 391 -12.17 23.57 37.40
N GLY A 392 -13.00 24.14 38.28
CA GLY A 392 -13.57 23.45 39.44
C GLY A 392 -12.59 23.18 40.58
N HIS A 393 -11.39 23.77 40.53
CA HIS A 393 -10.36 23.68 41.57
C HIS A 393 -9.49 24.94 41.55
N THR A 394 -8.71 25.17 42.63
CA THR A 394 -7.87 26.36 42.76
C THR A 394 -6.55 26.19 42.00
N ALA A 395 -6.54 26.55 40.72
CA ALA A 395 -5.33 26.59 39.90
C ALA A 395 -4.50 27.86 40.15
N ILE A 396 -5.17 28.99 40.45
CA ILE A 396 -4.54 30.28 40.72
C ILE A 396 -4.99 30.77 42.10
N GLY A 397 -4.05 30.96 43.02
CA GLY A 397 -4.33 31.40 44.40
C GLY A 397 -4.44 32.92 44.55
N GLU A 398 -5.14 33.37 45.59
CA GLU A 398 -5.17 34.80 45.96
C GLU A 398 -3.79 35.28 46.42
N ILE A 399 -3.30 36.38 45.85
CA ILE A 399 -2.09 37.06 46.36
C ILE A 399 -2.43 37.82 47.64
N SER A 400 -1.63 37.61 48.68
CA SER A 400 -1.65 38.39 49.93
C SER A 400 -0.73 39.61 49.83
N ILE A 401 -1.14 40.72 49.20
CA ILE A 401 -0.48 42.03 49.39
C ILE A 401 -1.44 43.22 49.31
N THR A 402 -1.06 44.26 50.04
CA THR A 402 -1.78 45.50 50.31
C THR A 402 -1.85 46.48 49.12
N TYR A 403 -1.29 46.13 47.97
CA TYR A 403 -1.37 46.94 46.74
C TYR A 403 -2.43 46.38 45.82
N ARG A 404 -3.56 47.09 45.79
CA ARG A 404 -4.79 46.74 45.07
C ARG A 404 -4.86 47.48 43.73
N GLU A 405 -3.76 47.49 42.97
CA GLU A 405 -3.69 48.16 41.66
C GLU A 405 -3.46 47.18 40.49
N THR A 406 -3.55 45.87 40.72
CA THR A 406 -3.50 44.85 39.67
C THR A 406 -4.73 43.95 39.78
N ALA A 407 -5.36 43.61 38.65
CA ALA A 407 -6.61 42.86 38.59
C ALA A 407 -6.51 41.53 39.37
N PRO A 408 -7.61 41.04 39.97
CA PRO A 408 -7.60 39.79 40.72
C PRO A 408 -7.14 38.65 39.82
N LEU A 409 -6.11 37.91 40.27
CA LEU A 409 -5.50 36.77 39.57
C LEU A 409 -6.46 35.61 39.23
N THR A 410 -7.74 35.73 39.54
CA THR A 410 -8.77 34.70 39.31
C THR A 410 -9.59 34.99 38.04
N GLU A 411 -9.53 36.19 37.47
CA GLU A 411 -10.41 36.64 36.38
C GLU A 411 -9.65 36.86 35.07
N PHE A 412 -10.13 36.22 33.99
CA PHE A 412 -9.50 36.28 32.66
C PHE A 412 -10.53 36.32 31.56
N TRP A 413 -10.18 37.01 30.50
CA TRP A 413 -10.81 36.90 29.20
C TRP A 413 -10.36 35.63 28.48
N VAL A 414 -11.30 34.95 27.84
CA VAL A 414 -11.06 33.81 26.94
C VAL A 414 -11.93 33.94 25.70
N ALA A 415 -11.49 33.36 24.59
CA ALA A 415 -12.28 33.24 23.37
C ALA A 415 -12.91 31.84 23.29
N CYS A 416 -14.24 31.76 23.32
CA CYS A 416 -14.99 30.59 22.87
C CYS A 416 -14.91 30.53 21.35
N ILE A 417 -14.09 29.61 20.83
CA ILE A 417 -13.82 29.49 19.39
C ILE A 417 -14.68 28.42 18.71
N ASP A 418 -15.21 27.46 19.48
CA ASP A 418 -16.09 26.40 18.98
C ASP A 418 -16.98 25.81 20.11
N TYR A 419 -18.06 25.11 19.77
CA TYR A 419 -18.99 24.48 20.70
C TYR A 419 -19.56 23.14 20.18
N PHE A 420 -19.25 22.07 20.90
CA PHE A 420 -19.79 20.72 20.66
C PHE A 420 -21.10 20.51 21.40
N TYR A 421 -22.22 20.80 20.74
CA TYR A 421 -23.58 20.71 21.30
C TYR A 421 -24.01 19.30 21.74
N GLU A 422 -23.45 18.24 21.14
CA GLU A 422 -23.75 16.83 21.46
C GLU A 422 -23.19 16.41 22.82
N THR A 423 -21.99 16.90 23.15
CA THR A 423 -21.28 16.59 24.40
C THR A 423 -21.38 17.72 25.43
N ASP A 424 -22.02 18.83 25.07
CA ASP A 424 -22.15 20.07 25.85
C ASP A 424 -20.80 20.69 26.27
N VAL A 425 -19.82 20.66 25.36
CA VAL A 425 -18.44 21.11 25.59
C VAL A 425 -18.08 22.33 24.74
N VAL A 426 -17.46 23.34 25.36
CA VAL A 426 -16.98 24.57 24.71
C VAL A 426 -15.47 24.48 24.51
N ILE A 427 -14.98 24.95 23.37
CA ILE A 427 -13.54 25.11 23.10
C ILE A 427 -13.15 26.55 23.39
N LEU A 428 -12.20 26.70 24.29
CA LEU A 428 -11.70 27.96 24.83
C LEU A 428 -10.26 28.16 24.40
N ALA A 429 -9.94 29.34 23.90
CA ALA A 429 -8.60 29.83 23.72
C ALA A 429 -8.34 30.94 24.74
N ASP A 430 -7.26 30.85 25.50
CA ASP A 430 -6.85 31.92 26.41
C ASP A 430 -5.41 32.35 26.17
N MET A 431 -5.15 33.63 26.43
CA MET A 431 -3.82 34.26 26.29
C MET A 431 -3.20 34.55 27.67
N SER A 432 -3.70 33.91 28.72
CA SER A 432 -3.21 34.16 30.08
C SER A 432 -1.79 33.62 30.25
N VAL A 433 -1.02 34.21 31.17
CA VAL A 433 0.28 33.66 31.61
C VAL A 433 0.14 32.24 32.18
N ALA A 434 -1.08 31.85 32.59
CA ALA A 434 -1.35 30.57 33.25
C ALA A 434 -1.46 29.39 32.28
N SER A 435 -2.07 29.57 31.10
CA SER A 435 -2.28 28.49 30.14
C SER A 435 -1.82 28.81 28.73
N SER A 436 -2.09 30.00 28.16
CA SER A 436 -1.70 30.35 26.77
C SER A 436 -2.03 29.23 25.76
N GLN A 437 -3.19 28.58 25.95
CA GLN A 437 -3.53 27.30 25.33
C GLN A 437 -4.95 27.31 24.79
N ILE A 438 -5.23 26.33 23.91
CA ILE A 438 -6.59 25.97 23.54
C ILE A 438 -6.98 24.73 24.32
N TRP A 439 -8.08 24.82 25.05
CA TRP A 439 -8.58 23.78 25.93
C TRP A 439 -10.09 23.66 25.79
N ARG A 440 -10.66 22.57 26.31
CA ARG A 440 -12.10 22.33 26.30
C ARG A 440 -12.65 22.35 27.71
N ALA A 441 -13.89 22.80 27.89
CA ALA A 441 -14.57 22.82 29.19
C ALA A 441 -16.07 22.52 29.04
N PRO A 442 -16.72 21.88 30.02
CA PRO A 442 -18.17 21.76 30.04
C PRO A 442 -18.83 23.14 29.99
N ARG A 443 -19.82 23.32 29.12
CA ARG A 443 -20.53 24.60 28.95
C ARG A 443 -21.07 25.14 30.28
N SER A 444 -21.59 24.27 31.14
CA SER A 444 -22.09 24.63 32.47
C SER A 444 -21.02 25.24 33.37
N ASN A 445 -19.77 24.76 33.27
CA ASN A 445 -18.65 25.30 34.04
C ASN A 445 -18.25 26.66 33.51
N VAL A 446 -18.16 26.82 32.18
CA VAL A 446 -17.91 28.11 31.53
C VAL A 446 -18.96 29.12 31.94
N PHE A 447 -20.24 28.75 31.84
CA PHE A 447 -21.37 29.60 32.23
C PHE A 447 -21.31 30.03 33.70
N ARG A 448 -21.04 29.09 34.61
CA ARG A 448 -20.90 29.37 36.06
C ARG A 448 -19.73 30.33 36.34
N GLY A 449 -18.64 30.22 35.58
CA GLY A 449 -17.48 31.08 35.71
C GLY A 449 -17.69 32.50 35.17
N ILE A 450 -18.75 32.82 34.42
CA ILE A 450 -18.94 34.16 33.86
C ILE A 450 -19.12 35.19 34.98
N LYS A 451 -18.23 36.19 35.04
CA LYS A 451 -18.21 37.19 36.13
C LYS A 451 -19.29 38.26 36.05
N GLU A 452 -19.81 38.58 34.85
CA GLU A 452 -20.90 39.55 34.67
C GLU A 452 -22.27 38.94 35.06
N ALA A 453 -22.38 38.31 36.23
CA ALA A 453 -23.49 37.46 36.62
C ALA A 453 -24.87 38.17 36.67
N GLU A 454 -24.91 39.48 36.88
CA GLU A 454 -26.16 40.25 36.86
C GLU A 454 -26.69 40.46 35.42
N THR A 455 -25.80 40.70 34.45
CA THR A 455 -26.08 40.86 33.02
C THR A 455 -25.04 40.11 32.20
N VAL A 456 -25.30 38.84 31.86
CA VAL A 456 -24.34 38.02 31.08
C VAL A 456 -24.01 38.77 29.78
N GLY A 457 -22.78 39.29 29.71
CA GLY A 457 -22.27 40.07 28.59
C GLY A 457 -21.19 39.30 27.84
N LEU A 458 -21.29 39.30 26.52
CA LEU A 458 -20.35 38.63 25.62
C LEU A 458 -19.94 39.58 24.49
N VAL A 459 -18.77 39.38 23.92
CA VAL A 459 -18.34 40.06 22.68
C VAL A 459 -18.37 39.03 21.55
N LEU A 460 -19.14 39.29 20.49
CA LEU A 460 -19.14 38.47 19.28
C LEU A 460 -18.27 39.15 18.23
N LEU A 461 -17.29 38.43 17.70
CA LEU A 461 -16.53 38.81 16.52
C LEU A 461 -16.96 37.90 15.36
N GLU A 462 -17.27 38.46 14.20
CA GLU A 462 -17.71 37.69 13.02
C GLU A 462 -17.24 38.34 11.72
N LYS A 463 -16.98 37.55 10.66
CA LYS A 463 -16.58 38.09 9.35
C LYS A 463 -17.79 38.73 8.61
N ALA A 464 -17.71 40.01 8.28
CA ALA A 464 -18.78 40.85 7.69
C ALA A 464 -19.22 40.41 6.28
N ASN A 465 -18.28 39.86 5.49
CA ASN A 465 -18.53 39.20 4.21
C ASN A 465 -17.51 38.06 4.05
N PRO A 466 -17.82 36.83 4.46
CA PRO A 466 -16.90 35.72 4.24
C PRO A 466 -16.68 35.55 2.74
N ASP A 467 -15.42 35.47 2.30
CA ASP A 467 -15.10 34.96 0.96
C ASP A 467 -15.85 33.64 0.80
N GLU A 468 -16.68 33.50 -0.25
CA GLU A 468 -17.36 32.24 -0.55
C GLU A 468 -16.29 31.16 -0.68
N ASN A 469 -16.24 30.27 0.31
CA ASN A 469 -15.25 29.21 0.30
C ASN A 469 -15.56 28.34 -0.94
N PRO A 470 -14.60 28.08 -1.84
CA PRO A 470 -14.82 27.19 -2.99
C PRO A 470 -15.19 25.76 -2.55
N LEU A 471 -14.94 25.41 -1.29
CA LEU A 471 -15.36 24.18 -0.62
C LEU A 471 -16.76 24.31 0.05
N GLU A 472 -17.47 25.43 -0.10
CA GLU A 472 -18.85 25.51 0.36
C GLU A 472 -19.77 24.63 -0.48
N PHE A 473 -20.67 23.93 0.22
CA PHE A 473 -21.68 23.05 -0.35
C PHE A 473 -22.34 23.59 -1.62
N ASN A 474 -22.78 24.86 -1.61
CA ASN A 474 -23.45 25.48 -2.76
C ASN A 474 -22.52 25.66 -3.97
N ASN A 475 -21.24 25.98 -3.76
CA ASN A 475 -20.25 26.09 -4.83
C ASN A 475 -19.91 24.72 -5.42
N ILE A 476 -19.73 23.72 -4.57
CA ILE A 476 -19.43 22.35 -4.99
C ILE A 476 -20.52 21.83 -5.94
N ILE A 477 -21.80 21.98 -5.60
CA ILE A 477 -22.91 21.43 -6.39
C ILE A 477 -23.28 22.25 -7.63
N THR A 478 -22.87 23.54 -7.70
CA THR A 478 -23.16 24.42 -8.84
C THR A 478 -22.05 24.43 -9.88
N GLN A 479 -20.79 24.29 -9.47
CA GLN A 479 -19.64 24.27 -10.38
C GLN A 479 -19.42 22.91 -11.06
N ASN A 480 -19.92 21.83 -10.46
CA ASN A 480 -19.75 20.47 -10.96
C ASN A 480 -21.09 19.92 -11.46
N LYS A 481 -21.09 19.33 -12.66
CA LYS A 481 -22.29 18.70 -13.24
C LYS A 481 -22.75 17.48 -12.45
N LEU A 482 -21.81 16.70 -11.91
CA LEU A 482 -22.07 15.49 -11.13
C LEU A 482 -21.16 15.47 -9.89
N VAL A 483 -21.77 15.37 -8.70
CA VAL A 483 -21.09 15.38 -7.41
C VAL A 483 -21.57 14.23 -6.53
N LEU A 484 -20.65 13.50 -5.91
CA LEU A 484 -20.95 12.51 -4.88
C LEU A 484 -20.26 12.89 -3.56
N PHE A 485 -21.07 13.21 -2.54
CA PHE A 485 -20.60 13.33 -1.17
C PHE A 485 -20.65 11.94 -0.52
N TYR A 486 -19.49 11.44 -0.08
CA TYR A 486 -19.31 10.06 0.34
C TYR A 486 -18.66 9.97 1.72
N ASN A 487 -18.91 8.89 2.44
CA ASN A 487 -18.20 8.54 3.66
C ASN A 487 -17.46 7.21 3.44
N ASP A 488 -16.14 7.19 3.59
CA ASP A 488 -15.33 5.98 3.34
C ASP A 488 -15.65 4.83 4.31
N ASP A 489 -16.24 5.14 5.48
CA ASP A 489 -16.73 4.15 6.42
C ASP A 489 -18.17 3.69 6.15
N ASP A 490 -18.84 4.24 5.15
CA ASP A 490 -20.21 3.88 4.79
C ASP A 490 -20.22 2.91 3.58
N PRO A 491 -20.75 1.67 3.75
CA PRO A 491 -20.82 0.70 2.65
C PRO A 491 -21.58 1.21 1.42
N TRP A 492 -22.61 2.04 1.61
CA TRP A 492 -23.44 2.57 0.52
C TRP A 492 -22.71 3.62 -0.32
N SER A 493 -21.86 4.43 0.33
CA SER A 493 -20.95 5.37 -0.33
C SER A 493 -19.97 4.66 -1.26
N TYR A 494 -19.38 3.56 -0.81
CA TYR A 494 -18.49 2.74 -1.63
C TYR A 494 -19.26 2.03 -2.76
N MET A 495 -20.45 1.52 -2.46
CA MET A 495 -21.34 0.90 -3.46
C MET A 495 -21.67 1.87 -4.60
N LEU A 496 -22.07 3.11 -4.29
CA LEU A 496 -22.40 4.08 -5.34
C LEU A 496 -21.17 4.50 -6.16
N LYS A 497 -19.98 4.67 -5.55
CA LYS A 497 -18.74 4.86 -6.32
C LYS A 497 -18.50 3.72 -7.32
N SER A 498 -18.71 2.47 -6.89
CA SER A 498 -18.59 1.28 -7.73
C SER A 498 -19.61 1.27 -8.87
N VAL A 499 -20.88 1.56 -8.58
CA VAL A 499 -21.96 1.66 -9.59
C VAL A 499 -21.62 2.71 -10.66
N MET A 500 -21.16 3.90 -10.26
CA MET A 500 -20.78 4.98 -11.18
C MET A 500 -19.61 4.57 -12.09
N SER A 501 -18.59 3.91 -11.52
CA SER A 501 -17.46 3.37 -12.26
C SER A 501 -17.89 2.27 -13.25
N ASN A 502 -18.82 1.40 -12.85
CA ASN A 502 -19.33 0.30 -13.69
C ASN A 502 -20.11 0.78 -14.91
N ILE A 503 -20.79 1.93 -14.81
CA ILE A 503 -21.46 2.57 -15.96
C ILE A 503 -20.56 3.55 -16.69
N GLY A 504 -19.23 3.51 -16.48
CA GLY A 504 -18.25 4.24 -17.29
C GLY A 504 -18.12 5.73 -16.98
N ILE A 505 -18.56 6.20 -15.81
CA ILE A 505 -18.42 7.59 -15.40
C ILE A 505 -16.98 7.88 -15.00
N THR A 506 -16.30 8.69 -15.79
CA THR A 506 -14.93 9.19 -15.49
C THR A 506 -14.92 10.64 -14.99
N GLU A 507 -16.04 11.34 -15.11
CA GLU A 507 -16.22 12.73 -14.72
C GLU A 507 -17.24 12.85 -13.57
N ILE A 508 -16.75 12.61 -12.35
CA ILE A 508 -17.51 12.79 -11.11
C ILE A 508 -16.65 13.52 -10.08
N HIS A 509 -17.22 14.54 -9.44
CA HIS A 509 -16.56 15.24 -8.35
C HIS A 509 -16.86 14.51 -7.04
N LEU A 510 -15.83 13.91 -6.43
CA LEU A 510 -15.95 13.15 -5.19
C LEU A 510 -15.58 14.05 -4.01
N VAL A 511 -16.46 14.13 -3.01
CA VAL A 511 -16.22 14.91 -1.79
C VAL A 511 -16.32 13.98 -0.60
N ASP A 512 -15.18 13.77 0.07
CA ASP A 512 -15.13 13.01 1.31
C ASP A 512 -15.79 13.81 2.44
N VAL A 513 -16.73 13.19 3.12
CA VAL A 513 -17.32 13.71 4.35
C VAL A 513 -17.07 12.78 5.53
N SER A 514 -16.25 11.73 5.41
CA SER A 514 -15.94 10.76 6.48
C SER A 514 -15.38 11.43 7.73
N GLY A 515 -14.62 12.51 7.54
CA GLY A 515 -13.97 13.28 8.58
C GLY A 515 -14.87 13.67 9.75
N LEU A 516 -14.26 13.68 10.92
CA LEU A 516 -14.81 14.24 12.16
C LEU A 516 -14.37 15.70 12.37
N ASP A 517 -13.67 16.28 11.39
CA ASP A 517 -13.35 17.69 11.37
C ASP A 517 -14.61 18.54 11.18
N MET A 518 -14.56 19.79 11.65
CA MET A 518 -15.70 20.68 11.69
C MET A 518 -16.24 21.02 10.29
N TYR A 519 -15.38 21.01 9.27
CA TYR A 519 -15.81 21.19 7.89
C TYR A 519 -16.66 20.00 7.43
N SER A 520 -16.20 18.77 7.63
CA SER A 520 -16.94 17.55 7.30
C SER A 520 -18.26 17.43 8.06
N LEU A 521 -18.30 17.78 9.35
CA LEU A 521 -19.53 17.78 10.16
C LEU A 521 -20.54 18.85 9.72
N ASN A 522 -20.10 20.07 9.43
CA ASN A 522 -20.96 21.14 8.92
C ASN A 522 -21.46 20.84 7.51
N LEU A 523 -20.61 20.24 6.67
CA LEU A 523 -20.98 19.78 5.34
C LEU A 523 -22.03 18.66 5.42
N LYS A 524 -21.86 17.65 6.29
CA LYS A 524 -22.87 16.60 6.56
C LYS A 524 -24.22 17.19 6.98
N LYS A 525 -24.22 18.20 7.85
CA LYS A 525 -25.46 18.88 8.28
C LYS A 525 -26.13 19.64 7.14
N LYS A 526 -25.38 20.44 6.37
CA LYS A 526 -25.89 21.16 5.19
C LYS A 526 -26.44 20.18 4.15
N LEU A 527 -25.75 19.06 3.92
CA LEU A 527 -26.19 17.98 3.04
C LEU A 527 -27.50 17.35 3.51
N ALA A 528 -27.63 17.08 4.81
CA ALA A 528 -28.86 16.50 5.36
C ALA A 528 -30.06 17.45 5.22
N ILE A 529 -29.86 18.75 5.47
CA ILE A 529 -30.89 19.78 5.32
C ILE A 529 -31.30 19.95 3.85
N HIS A 530 -30.33 20.00 2.93
CA HIS A 530 -30.61 20.28 1.52
C HIS A 530 -31.15 19.05 0.77
N SER A 531 -30.65 17.86 1.08
CA SER A 531 -31.12 16.62 0.46
C SER A 531 -32.38 16.07 1.10
N GLY A 532 -32.70 16.47 2.33
CA GLY A 532 -33.77 15.88 3.14
C GLY A 532 -33.45 14.48 3.69
N LYS A 533 -32.21 13.99 3.54
CA LYS A 533 -31.79 12.65 3.98
C LYS A 533 -30.89 12.73 5.19
N GLU A 534 -31.02 11.76 6.09
CA GLU A 534 -30.24 11.75 7.34
C GLU A 534 -28.84 11.14 7.21
N ARG A 535 -28.54 10.42 6.11
CA ARG A 535 -27.31 9.63 5.97
C ARG A 535 -26.65 9.81 4.60
N THR A 536 -25.32 9.72 4.60
CA THR A 536 -24.50 9.56 3.37
C THR A 536 -24.82 8.23 2.68
N PRO A 537 -24.59 8.10 1.37
CA PRO A 537 -24.05 9.11 0.44
C PRO A 537 -25.11 10.06 -0.16
N TYR A 538 -24.65 11.21 -0.66
CA TYR A 538 -25.50 12.19 -1.35
C TYR A 538 -25.01 12.43 -2.78
N LEU A 539 -25.80 12.02 -3.77
CA LEU A 539 -25.52 12.25 -5.19
C LEU A 539 -26.29 13.48 -5.70
N TYR A 540 -25.57 14.37 -6.38
CA TYR A 540 -26.09 15.59 -6.98
C TYR A 540 -25.80 15.64 -8.47
N PHE A 541 -26.79 16.04 -9.26
CA PHE A 541 -26.65 16.32 -10.69
C PHE A 541 -27.21 17.70 -11.00
N LYS A 542 -26.38 18.58 -11.57
CA LYS A 542 -26.68 19.99 -11.87
C LYS A 542 -27.33 20.73 -10.67
N GLY A 543 -26.75 20.56 -9.48
CA GLY A 543 -27.24 21.20 -8.25
C GLY A 543 -28.46 20.52 -7.59
N GLN A 544 -29.08 19.52 -8.22
CA GLN A 544 -30.23 18.81 -7.65
C GLN A 544 -29.83 17.45 -7.06
N CYS A 545 -30.36 17.12 -5.88
CA CYS A 545 -30.14 15.80 -5.28
C CYS A 545 -31.01 14.75 -5.99
N LEU A 546 -30.41 13.63 -6.40
CA LEU A 546 -31.04 12.61 -7.25
C LEU A 546 -31.91 11.57 -6.50
N GLY A 547 -32.29 11.82 -5.25
CA GLY A 547 -33.06 10.85 -4.45
C GLY A 547 -32.18 9.84 -3.70
N GLU A 548 -32.77 9.03 -2.82
CA GLU A 548 -32.06 8.08 -1.95
C GLU A 548 -31.26 7.03 -2.73
N VAL A 549 -30.44 6.24 -2.01
CA VAL A 549 -29.60 5.22 -2.63
C VAL A 549 -30.44 4.27 -3.51
N ASP A 550 -31.61 3.86 -3.02
CA ASP A 550 -32.54 3.00 -3.76
C ASP A 550 -33.09 3.69 -5.02
N ASP A 551 -33.35 5.00 -4.97
CA ASP A 551 -33.81 5.76 -6.14
C ASP A 551 -32.72 5.81 -7.22
N ILE A 552 -31.48 6.08 -6.81
CA ILE A 552 -30.33 6.15 -7.73
C ILE A 552 -30.07 4.79 -8.37
N VAL A 553 -30.08 3.72 -7.57
CA VAL A 553 -29.92 2.34 -8.03
C VAL A 553 -31.03 1.99 -9.03
N THR A 554 -32.28 2.35 -8.73
CA THR A 554 -33.43 2.13 -9.62
C THR A 554 -33.28 2.89 -10.94
N MET A 555 -32.84 4.15 -10.90
CA MET A 555 -32.58 4.93 -12.12
C MET A 555 -31.47 4.32 -12.98
N VAL A 556 -30.42 3.78 -12.36
CA VAL A 556 -29.33 3.06 -13.06
C VAL A 556 -29.85 1.74 -13.66
N GLN A 557 -30.69 1.00 -12.92
CA GLN A 557 -31.35 -0.22 -13.39
C GLN A 557 -32.30 0.03 -14.55
N ASN A 558 -32.93 1.19 -14.62
CA ASN A 558 -33.83 1.50 -15.73
C ASN A 558 -33.10 2.09 -16.94
N GLY A 559 -31.85 2.54 -16.77
CA GLY A 559 -31.10 3.26 -17.81
C GLY A 559 -31.38 4.77 -17.84
N ASP A 560 -32.24 5.24 -16.94
CA ASP A 560 -32.69 6.64 -16.88
C ASP A 560 -31.53 7.56 -16.49
N PHE A 561 -30.69 7.12 -15.54
CA PHE A 561 -29.53 7.90 -15.10
C PHE A 561 -28.46 8.04 -16.19
N GLN A 562 -28.17 6.94 -16.90
CA GLN A 562 -27.24 6.94 -18.03
C GLN A 562 -27.72 7.86 -19.15
N THR A 563 -29.02 7.84 -19.42
CA THR A 563 -29.65 8.73 -20.42
C THR A 563 -29.52 10.21 -20.03
N LEU A 564 -29.70 10.54 -18.74
CA LEU A 564 -29.51 11.90 -18.22
C LEU A 564 -28.07 12.40 -18.38
N LEU A 565 -27.09 11.55 -18.06
CA LEU A 565 -25.67 11.89 -18.18
C LEU A 565 -25.23 12.03 -19.64
N TYR A 566 -25.66 11.11 -20.50
CA TYR A 566 -25.35 11.13 -21.93
C TYR A 566 -25.90 12.40 -22.61
N ALA A 567 -27.11 12.83 -22.25
CA ALA A 567 -27.73 14.04 -22.78
C ALA A 567 -26.94 15.33 -22.45
N GLU A 568 -26.18 15.34 -21.35
CA GLU A 568 -25.35 16.47 -20.91
C GLU A 568 -23.87 16.35 -21.35
N GLY A 569 -23.56 15.35 -22.17
CA GLY A 569 -22.24 15.10 -22.75
C GLY A 569 -21.23 14.52 -21.75
N LEU A 570 -21.68 13.91 -20.65
CA LEU A 570 -20.80 13.24 -19.70
C LEU A 570 -20.47 11.81 -20.19
N PRO A 571 -19.22 11.34 -20.03
CA PRO A 571 -18.83 9.98 -20.40
C PRO A 571 -19.60 8.97 -19.55
N VAL A 572 -20.39 8.12 -20.19
CA VAL A 572 -21.21 7.07 -19.58
C VAL A 572 -21.49 5.99 -20.62
N LEU A 573 -21.56 4.74 -20.18
CA LEU A 573 -22.00 3.59 -20.96
C LEU A 573 -23.51 3.48 -20.87
N MET A 574 -24.18 3.35 -22.01
CA MET A 574 -25.63 3.18 -22.05
C MET A 574 -26.03 1.81 -21.50
N ARG A 575 -27.30 1.65 -21.08
CA ARG A 575 -27.78 0.42 -20.41
C ARG A 575 -27.49 -0.86 -21.20
N ASN A 576 -27.60 -0.82 -22.53
CA ASN A 576 -27.28 -1.92 -23.45
C ASN A 576 -25.78 -2.23 -23.57
N GLU A 577 -24.92 -1.30 -23.15
CA GLU A 577 -23.46 -1.42 -23.13
C GLU A 577 -22.94 -1.87 -21.75
N THR A 578 -23.85 -2.03 -20.78
CA THR A 578 -23.56 -2.47 -19.40
C THR A 578 -24.29 -3.77 -19.03
N PRO A 579 -23.94 -4.94 -19.60
CA PRO A 579 -24.60 -6.23 -19.31
C PRO A 579 -24.48 -6.69 -17.85
N SER A 580 -23.56 -6.06 -17.10
CA SER A 580 -23.37 -6.25 -15.65
C SER A 580 -24.61 -5.89 -14.84
N LEU A 581 -25.38 -4.89 -15.29
CA LEU A 581 -26.59 -4.41 -14.60
C LEU A 581 -27.72 -5.45 -14.56
N ASP A 582 -27.72 -6.43 -15.47
CA ASP A 582 -28.76 -7.47 -15.54
C ASP A 582 -28.53 -8.63 -14.56
N ASN A 583 -27.26 -8.84 -14.15
CA ASN A 583 -26.88 -9.96 -13.29
C ASN A 583 -26.55 -9.52 -11.87
N ASN A 584 -25.85 -8.39 -11.70
CA ASN A 584 -25.63 -7.77 -10.40
C ASN A 584 -25.20 -6.31 -10.56
N ILE A 585 -26.08 -5.37 -10.22
CA ILE A 585 -25.76 -3.94 -10.18
C ILE A 585 -24.67 -3.60 -9.14
N PHE A 586 -24.45 -4.47 -8.14
CA PHE A 586 -23.56 -4.27 -7.00
C PHE A 586 -22.27 -5.10 -7.02
N SER A 587 -22.07 -6.01 -7.99
CA SER A 587 -20.82 -6.78 -8.12
C SER A 587 -20.27 -6.81 -9.54
N TYR A 588 -18.97 -7.11 -9.65
CA TYR A 588 -18.21 -7.20 -10.90
C TYR A 588 -18.92 -8.03 -11.98
N PRO A 589 -18.81 -7.57 -13.22
CA PRO A 589 -17.78 -8.09 -14.10
C PRO A 589 -17.11 -6.94 -14.85
N LYS A 590 -16.21 -6.21 -14.20
CA LYS A 590 -15.17 -5.53 -14.96
C LYS A 590 -14.29 -6.64 -15.58
N GLY A 591 -14.50 -6.93 -16.87
CA GLY A 591 -13.79 -7.90 -17.71
C GLY A 591 -13.87 -9.35 -17.23
N GLY A 592 -14.65 -10.21 -17.90
CA GLY A 592 -14.90 -11.62 -17.54
C GLY A 592 -13.76 -12.36 -16.85
N LEU A 593 -13.68 -12.26 -15.51
CA LEU A 593 -12.67 -12.91 -14.66
C LEU A 593 -12.84 -14.43 -14.61
N VAL A 594 -13.91 -14.93 -15.24
CA VAL A 594 -14.33 -16.33 -15.31
C VAL A 594 -14.60 -16.75 -16.76
N GLU A 595 -14.25 -15.90 -17.74
CA GLU A 595 -14.44 -16.26 -19.15
C GLU A 595 -13.54 -17.45 -19.51
N PRO A 596 -14.06 -18.42 -20.29
CA PRO A 596 -13.28 -19.57 -20.73
C PRO A 596 -12.03 -19.09 -21.47
N ARG A 597 -10.90 -19.78 -21.26
CA ARG A 597 -9.69 -19.54 -22.06
C ARG A 597 -10.03 -19.69 -23.54
N ASP A 598 -10.00 -18.60 -24.29
CA ASP A 598 -10.33 -18.52 -25.72
C ASP A 598 -9.14 -18.93 -26.62
N GLY A 599 -8.20 -19.70 -26.08
CA GLY A 599 -6.96 -20.09 -26.75
C GLY A 599 -5.87 -19.02 -26.74
N LYS A 600 -6.10 -17.86 -26.12
CA LYS A 600 -5.11 -16.78 -25.93
C LYS A 600 -4.57 -16.74 -24.50
N HIS A 601 -3.36 -16.21 -24.33
CA HIS A 601 -2.78 -16.00 -23.00
C HIS A 601 -3.35 -14.74 -22.33
N ASN A 602 -3.63 -14.86 -21.04
CA ASN A 602 -4.06 -13.75 -20.20
C ASN A 602 -2.85 -13.07 -19.53
N VAL A 603 -2.60 -11.82 -19.89
CA VAL A 603 -1.45 -11.03 -19.42
C VAL A 603 -1.93 -9.97 -18.44
N LEU A 604 -1.47 -10.09 -17.20
CA LEU A 604 -1.63 -9.03 -16.21
C LEU A 604 -0.45 -8.06 -16.34
N LEU A 605 -0.70 -6.92 -16.97
CA LEU A 605 0.27 -5.85 -17.09
C LEU A 605 0.14 -4.91 -15.89
N CYS A 606 1.16 -4.88 -15.04
CA CYS A 606 1.26 -3.94 -13.93
C CYS A 606 2.27 -2.84 -14.26
N CYS A 607 2.08 -1.63 -13.75
CA CYS A 607 3.04 -0.55 -13.97
C CYS A 607 3.25 0.35 -12.75
N CYS A 608 4.51 0.75 -12.54
CA CYS A 608 4.94 1.57 -11.40
C CYS A 608 5.30 3.01 -11.83
N GLY A 609 5.34 3.93 -10.87
CA GLY A 609 5.75 5.32 -11.11
C GLY A 609 7.21 5.44 -11.55
N SER A 610 7.42 5.62 -12.85
CA SER A 610 8.72 5.88 -13.48
C SER A 610 8.47 6.63 -14.79
N SER A 611 9.44 7.43 -15.26
CA SER A 611 9.28 8.16 -16.52
C SER A 611 9.06 7.25 -17.73
N ALA A 612 9.46 5.97 -17.64
CA ALA A 612 9.23 4.96 -18.67
C ALA A 612 7.77 4.46 -18.75
N ALA A 613 6.89 4.90 -17.84
CA ALA A 613 5.46 4.60 -17.89
C ALA A 613 4.75 5.28 -19.08
N ASP A 614 5.40 6.25 -19.74
CA ASP A 614 4.97 6.81 -21.03
C ASP A 614 4.87 5.75 -22.14
N LYS A 615 5.55 4.60 -21.99
CA LYS A 615 5.52 3.46 -22.92
C LYS A 615 4.38 2.47 -22.69
N ILE A 616 3.59 2.63 -21.64
CA ILE A 616 2.44 1.74 -21.37
C ILE A 616 1.44 1.67 -22.53
N PRO A 617 0.99 2.78 -23.13
CA PRO A 617 0.06 2.71 -24.26
C PRO A 617 0.60 1.90 -25.44
N GLU A 618 1.89 2.01 -25.72
CA GLU A 618 2.57 1.24 -26.77
C GLU A 618 2.65 -0.25 -26.43
N LEU A 619 2.98 -0.59 -25.17
CA LEU A 619 3.07 -1.97 -24.72
C LEU A 619 1.70 -2.67 -24.72
N VAL A 620 0.63 -1.98 -24.27
CA VAL A 620 -0.75 -2.51 -24.32
C VAL A 620 -1.14 -2.83 -25.76
N GLU A 621 -0.91 -1.90 -26.68
CA GLU A 621 -1.19 -2.10 -28.10
C GLU A 621 -0.46 -3.32 -28.66
N ARG A 622 0.85 -3.43 -28.39
CA ARG A 622 1.66 -4.55 -28.88
C ARG A 622 1.24 -5.91 -28.32
N LEU A 623 0.87 -5.97 -27.04
CA LEU A 623 0.38 -7.21 -26.42
C LEU A 623 -0.96 -7.64 -27.01
N VAL A 624 -1.88 -6.71 -27.23
CA VAL A 624 -3.18 -7.00 -27.85
C VAL A 624 -3.02 -7.40 -29.31
N ASP A 625 -2.16 -6.71 -30.07
CA ASP A 625 -1.87 -7.03 -31.47
C ASP A 625 -1.17 -8.39 -31.63
N ALA A 626 -0.38 -8.82 -30.64
CA ALA A 626 0.17 -10.17 -30.54
C ALA A 626 -0.90 -11.23 -30.18
N GLY A 627 -2.15 -10.83 -29.98
CA GLY A 627 -3.28 -11.72 -29.72
C GLY A 627 -3.43 -12.11 -28.26
N HIS A 628 -2.86 -11.36 -27.31
CA HIS A 628 -3.05 -11.62 -25.87
C HIS A 628 -4.23 -10.84 -25.28
N ASN A 629 -4.86 -11.42 -24.26
CA ASN A 629 -5.83 -10.69 -23.45
C ASN A 629 -5.06 -9.91 -22.38
N VAL A 630 -5.28 -8.59 -22.28
CA VAL A 630 -4.51 -7.73 -21.39
C VAL A 630 -5.40 -7.10 -20.35
N LYS A 631 -5.02 -7.23 -19.07
CA LYS A 631 -5.56 -6.43 -17.97
C LYS A 631 -4.47 -5.56 -17.38
N LEU A 632 -4.79 -4.29 -17.12
CA LEU A 632 -3.84 -3.28 -16.67
C LEU A 632 -4.05 -2.98 -15.18
N VAL A 633 -2.96 -3.01 -14.40
CA VAL A 633 -2.91 -2.59 -12.99
C VAL A 633 -1.88 -1.48 -12.82
N PRO A 634 -2.28 -0.20 -12.97
CA PRO A 634 -1.39 0.91 -12.71
C PRO A 634 -1.35 1.24 -11.21
N THR A 635 -0.16 1.55 -10.67
CA THR A 635 -0.11 2.30 -9.40
C THR A 635 -0.56 3.74 -9.65
N ASN A 636 -1.09 4.41 -8.61
CA ASN A 636 -1.48 5.82 -8.68
C ASN A 636 -0.36 6.71 -9.27
N SER A 637 0.88 6.48 -8.87
CA SER A 637 2.04 7.21 -9.43
C SER A 637 2.31 6.91 -10.91
N SER A 638 2.05 5.69 -11.38
CA SER A 638 2.27 5.31 -12.78
C SER A 638 1.25 5.95 -13.72
N GLU A 639 -0.01 6.04 -13.28
CA GLU A 639 -1.11 6.54 -14.10
C GLU A 639 -0.92 8.02 -14.45
N THR A 640 -0.29 8.81 -13.56
CA THR A 640 0.04 10.23 -13.82
C THR A 640 0.85 10.47 -15.10
N PHE A 641 1.60 9.48 -15.60
CA PHE A 641 2.42 9.63 -16.80
C PHE A 641 1.65 9.46 -18.11
N PHE A 642 0.49 8.80 -18.10
CA PHE A 642 -0.29 8.52 -19.32
C PHE A 642 -1.78 8.86 -19.20
N ARG A 643 -2.26 9.33 -18.05
CA ARG A 643 -3.67 9.67 -17.81
C ARG A 643 -4.25 10.62 -18.86
N ASP A 644 -3.54 11.70 -19.17
CA ASP A 644 -4.08 12.77 -20.02
C ASP A 644 -3.82 12.58 -21.52
N PHE A 645 -2.75 11.86 -21.90
CA PHE A 645 -2.32 11.75 -23.30
C PHE A 645 -2.29 10.32 -23.84
N GLY A 646 -2.23 9.31 -22.97
CA GLY A 646 -2.07 7.91 -23.34
C GLY A 646 -3.30 7.04 -23.09
N MET A 647 -4.23 7.49 -22.24
CA MET A 647 -5.40 6.69 -21.85
C MET A 647 -6.32 6.39 -23.05
N GLU A 648 -6.55 7.35 -23.95
CA GLU A 648 -7.35 7.13 -25.16
C GLU A 648 -6.78 6.01 -26.04
N ARG A 649 -5.44 5.98 -26.19
CA ARG A 649 -4.74 4.92 -26.94
C ARG A 649 -4.88 3.56 -26.26
N ILE A 650 -4.84 3.50 -24.92
CA ILE A 650 -5.10 2.26 -24.16
C ILE A 650 -6.55 1.80 -24.38
N LEU A 651 -7.51 2.71 -24.25
CA LEU A 651 -8.94 2.42 -24.38
C LEU A 651 -9.36 2.00 -25.81
N SER A 652 -8.53 2.30 -26.82
CA SER A 652 -8.73 1.79 -28.18
C SER A 652 -8.43 0.29 -28.33
N LYS A 653 -7.70 -0.31 -27.38
CA LYS A 653 -7.23 -1.71 -27.44
C LYS A 653 -7.83 -2.59 -26.34
N ILE A 654 -8.02 -2.05 -25.13
CA ILE A 654 -8.63 -2.75 -24.01
C ILE A 654 -9.82 -1.97 -23.46
N LYS A 655 -10.77 -2.65 -22.82
CA LYS A 655 -11.95 -1.99 -22.27
C LYS A 655 -11.58 -1.22 -21.00
N PRO A 656 -12.31 -0.15 -20.65
CA PRO A 656 -12.18 0.48 -19.32
C PRO A 656 -12.33 -0.52 -18.17
N SER A 657 -13.07 -1.60 -18.41
CA SER A 657 -13.30 -2.69 -17.47
C SER A 657 -12.10 -3.61 -17.23
N ASP A 658 -11.07 -3.54 -18.06
CA ASP A 658 -9.85 -4.34 -17.93
C ASP A 658 -8.73 -3.56 -17.20
N ILE A 659 -9.03 -2.37 -16.67
CA ILE A 659 -8.13 -1.53 -15.88
C ILE A 659 -8.55 -1.55 -14.40
N TYR A 660 -7.65 -2.01 -13.53
CA TYR A 660 -7.87 -2.21 -12.09
C TYR A 660 -6.91 -1.36 -11.26
N ARG A 661 -7.43 -0.64 -10.27
CA ARG A 661 -6.69 0.26 -9.37
C ARG A 661 -6.73 -0.22 -7.93
N ASP A 662 -5.97 0.42 -7.05
CA ASP A 662 -5.94 0.07 -5.62
C ASP A 662 -7.35 0.13 -4.99
N ASP A 663 -8.18 1.09 -5.39
CA ASP A 663 -9.57 1.22 -4.93
C ASP A 663 -10.48 0.04 -5.37
N ASP A 664 -10.09 -0.72 -6.40
CA ASP A 664 -10.82 -1.89 -6.90
C ASP A 664 -10.51 -3.16 -6.06
N GLU A 665 -9.52 -3.13 -5.16
CA GLU A 665 -8.98 -4.32 -4.48
C GLU A 665 -9.96 -4.97 -3.48
N TRP A 666 -10.57 -4.14 -2.63
CA TRP A 666 -11.23 -4.57 -1.40
C TRP A 666 -12.75 -4.40 -1.45
N ASN A 667 -13.40 -5.29 -2.19
CA ASN A 667 -14.85 -5.49 -2.13
C ASN A 667 -15.26 -6.32 -0.90
N PHE A 668 -14.75 -6.02 0.30
CA PHE A 668 -14.96 -6.84 1.50
C PHE A 668 -16.28 -6.59 2.23
N ARG A 669 -16.97 -5.48 1.98
CA ARG A 669 -18.18 -5.12 2.74
C ARG A 669 -19.47 -5.79 2.25
N TYR A 670 -19.39 -6.65 1.23
CA TYR A 670 -20.57 -7.33 0.67
C TYR A 670 -21.02 -8.60 1.44
N THR A 671 -20.34 -8.96 2.54
CA THR A 671 -20.78 -10.05 3.44
C THR A 671 -22.12 -9.76 4.12
N GLU A 672 -22.47 -8.48 4.32
CA GLU A 672 -23.78 -8.08 4.85
C GLU A 672 -24.94 -8.37 3.88
N PHE A 673 -24.65 -8.62 2.60
CA PHE A 673 -25.64 -8.92 1.56
C PHE A 673 -25.65 -10.40 1.12
N GLY A 674 -25.01 -11.29 1.88
CA GLY A 674 -25.09 -12.74 1.63
C GLY A 674 -24.26 -13.26 0.45
N MET A 675 -23.21 -12.55 0.04
CA MET A 675 -22.40 -12.87 -1.14
C MET A 675 -21.05 -13.56 -0.80
N PRO A 676 -20.52 -14.45 -1.67
CA PRO A 676 -19.18 -15.01 -1.51
C PRO A 676 -18.10 -13.96 -1.79
N VAL A 677 -17.22 -13.71 -0.80
CA VAL A 677 -16.10 -12.76 -0.86
C VAL A 677 -15.10 -13.15 -1.96
N ARG A 678 -14.74 -12.22 -2.84
CA ARG A 678 -13.56 -12.34 -3.74
C ARG A 678 -12.81 -10.99 -3.80
N ALA A 679 -11.59 -10.97 -3.27
CA ALA A 679 -10.67 -9.82 -3.42
C ALA A 679 -10.13 -9.77 -4.86
N ALA A 680 -9.99 -8.56 -5.43
CA ALA A 680 -9.64 -8.42 -6.85
C ALA A 680 -8.25 -9.00 -7.18
N HIS A 681 -7.27 -8.86 -6.29
CA HIS A 681 -5.94 -9.47 -6.48
C HIS A 681 -6.03 -11.00 -6.61
N LEU A 682 -6.93 -11.68 -5.89
CA LEU A 682 -7.10 -13.13 -6.03
C LEU A 682 -7.70 -13.48 -7.38
N ALA A 683 -8.73 -12.74 -7.80
CA ALA A 683 -9.38 -12.97 -9.10
C ALA A 683 -8.44 -12.66 -10.28
N LEU A 684 -7.62 -11.61 -10.18
CA LEU A 684 -6.58 -11.28 -11.16
C LEU A 684 -5.49 -12.35 -11.19
N CYS A 685 -5.07 -12.84 -10.02
CA CYS A 685 -4.15 -13.97 -9.91
C CYS A 685 -4.72 -15.23 -10.55
N ASP A 686 -6.01 -15.52 -10.41
CA ASP A 686 -6.65 -16.68 -11.02
C ASP A 686 -6.77 -16.52 -12.55
N TRP A 687 -7.19 -15.36 -13.02
CA TRP A 687 -7.40 -15.03 -14.43
C TRP A 687 -6.10 -15.00 -15.24
N ALA A 688 -5.04 -14.42 -14.71
CA ALA A 688 -3.79 -14.19 -15.44
C ALA A 688 -2.97 -15.48 -15.61
N ASP A 689 -2.38 -15.69 -16.79
CA ASP A 689 -1.41 -16.77 -17.04
C ASP A 689 0.01 -16.31 -16.69
N CYS A 690 0.32 -15.03 -16.91
CA CYS A 690 1.56 -14.39 -16.48
C CYS A 690 1.29 -12.98 -15.92
N VAL A 691 2.27 -12.45 -15.16
CA VAL A 691 2.29 -11.05 -14.75
C VAL A 691 3.57 -10.39 -15.24
N VAL A 692 3.43 -9.21 -15.83
CA VAL A 692 4.55 -8.36 -16.27
C VAL A 692 4.47 -7.02 -15.58
N VAL A 693 5.58 -6.58 -14.98
CA VAL A 693 5.67 -5.24 -14.37
C VAL A 693 6.64 -4.40 -15.17
N ALA A 694 6.11 -3.49 -15.98
CA ALA A 694 6.91 -2.69 -16.90
C ALA A 694 6.37 -1.26 -17.00
N PRO A 695 7.00 -0.25 -16.39
CA PRO A 695 8.20 -0.33 -15.58
C PRO A 695 7.93 -0.86 -14.17
N VAL A 696 8.92 -1.53 -13.57
CA VAL A 696 9.01 -1.72 -12.12
C VAL A 696 9.99 -0.72 -11.50
N SER A 697 9.58 -0.06 -10.41
CA SER A 697 10.45 0.85 -9.66
C SER A 697 11.29 0.09 -8.62
N CYS A 698 12.39 0.68 -8.14
CA CYS A 698 13.16 0.11 -7.02
C CYS A 698 12.30 -0.07 -5.75
N ASN A 699 11.34 0.83 -5.52
CA ASN A 699 10.40 0.74 -4.41
C ASN A 699 9.54 -0.52 -4.50
N SER A 700 8.89 -0.74 -5.64
CA SER A 700 8.03 -1.90 -5.85
C SER A 700 8.83 -3.20 -5.86
N MET A 701 10.03 -3.24 -6.45
CA MET A 701 10.93 -4.40 -6.33
C MET A 701 11.28 -4.70 -4.88
N GLY A 702 11.53 -3.66 -4.07
CA GLY A 702 11.78 -3.82 -2.64
C GLY A 702 10.58 -4.39 -1.88
N LYS A 703 9.37 -3.90 -2.17
CA LYS A 703 8.13 -4.41 -1.58
C LYS A 703 7.89 -5.87 -1.94
N ILE A 704 7.96 -6.20 -3.23
CA ILE A 704 7.76 -7.57 -3.74
C ILE A 704 8.79 -8.53 -3.14
N ALA A 705 10.08 -8.15 -3.12
CA ALA A 705 11.15 -9.00 -2.59
C ALA A 705 11.00 -9.32 -1.09
N ASN A 706 10.34 -8.44 -0.34
CA ASN A 706 10.16 -8.55 1.11
C ASN A 706 8.71 -8.92 1.51
N GLY A 707 7.83 -9.23 0.55
CA GLY A 707 6.45 -9.63 0.84
C GLY A 707 5.56 -8.53 1.42
N VAL A 708 5.84 -7.26 1.10
CA VAL A 708 4.97 -6.13 1.46
C VAL A 708 3.85 -6.03 0.43
N ALA A 709 2.60 -6.16 0.89
CA ALA A 709 1.37 -6.05 0.08
C ALA A 709 0.50 -4.90 0.61
N ASP A 710 0.81 -3.68 0.21
CA ASP A 710 0.15 -2.46 0.68
C ASP A 710 -0.62 -1.72 -0.44
N ASN A 711 -0.74 -2.34 -1.61
CA ASN A 711 -1.53 -1.87 -2.76
C ASN A 711 -1.88 -3.04 -3.70
N LEU A 712 -2.80 -2.86 -4.65
CA LEU A 712 -3.31 -3.94 -5.50
C LEU A 712 -2.18 -4.67 -6.23
N LEU A 713 -1.25 -3.91 -6.81
CA LEU A 713 -0.08 -4.45 -7.51
C LEU A 713 0.74 -5.37 -6.60
N SER A 714 1.06 -4.92 -5.39
CA SER A 714 1.91 -5.67 -4.46
C SER A 714 1.17 -6.84 -3.80
N SER A 715 -0.13 -6.72 -3.59
CA SER A 715 -1.01 -7.82 -3.14
C SER A 715 -1.10 -8.96 -4.15
N VAL A 716 -1.13 -8.66 -5.47
CA VAL A 716 -1.01 -9.68 -6.52
C VAL A 716 0.23 -10.53 -6.28
N PHE A 717 1.37 -9.92 -5.97
CA PHE A 717 2.64 -10.65 -5.78
C PHE A 717 2.71 -11.51 -4.52
N VAL A 718 1.96 -11.19 -3.46
CA VAL A 718 1.87 -12.07 -2.28
C VAL A 718 0.96 -13.27 -2.56
N ALA A 719 -0.09 -13.08 -3.36
CA ALA A 719 -0.98 -14.15 -3.80
C ALA A 719 -0.44 -14.95 -5.01
N TRP A 720 0.58 -14.43 -5.70
CA TRP A 720 1.04 -14.99 -6.96
C TRP A 720 1.72 -16.35 -6.79
N GLN A 721 1.40 -17.27 -7.70
CA GLN A 721 1.97 -18.61 -7.72
C GLN A 721 3.24 -18.62 -8.59
N TYR A 722 4.35 -18.04 -8.12
CA TYR A 722 5.63 -17.90 -8.85
C TYR A 722 6.16 -19.20 -9.49
N GLN A 723 5.79 -20.36 -8.95
CA GLN A 723 6.21 -21.69 -9.44
C GLN A 723 5.32 -22.24 -10.56
N ARG A 724 4.17 -21.61 -10.82
CA ARG A 724 3.15 -22.05 -11.79
C ARG A 724 2.92 -21.03 -12.90
N LYS A 725 3.13 -19.75 -12.61
CA LYS A 725 2.83 -18.61 -13.47
C LYS A 725 4.05 -17.68 -13.53
N PRO A 726 4.61 -17.38 -14.72
CA PRO A 726 5.76 -16.51 -14.91
C PRO A 726 5.55 -15.11 -14.36
N VAL A 727 6.66 -14.53 -13.93
CA VAL A 727 6.76 -13.14 -13.48
C VAL A 727 7.90 -12.47 -14.24
N THR A 728 7.59 -11.43 -15.01
CA THR A 728 8.61 -10.62 -15.70
C THR A 728 8.63 -9.23 -15.11
N LEU A 729 9.75 -8.82 -14.54
CA LEU A 729 9.95 -7.50 -13.95
C LEU A 729 10.91 -6.70 -14.83
N CYS A 730 10.51 -5.51 -15.25
CA CYS A 730 11.28 -4.66 -16.17
C CYS A 730 11.75 -3.38 -15.44
N PRO A 731 12.93 -3.36 -14.80
CA PRO A 731 13.34 -2.26 -13.94
C PRO A 731 13.56 -0.96 -14.72
N ALA A 732 13.12 0.17 -14.14
CA ALA A 732 13.39 1.49 -14.69
C ALA A 732 13.70 2.49 -13.57
N CYS A 733 14.96 2.91 -13.46
CA CYS A 733 15.44 3.78 -12.38
C CYS A 733 16.74 4.50 -12.74
N ASN A 734 17.20 5.42 -11.89
CA ASN A 734 18.52 6.03 -12.04
C ASN A 734 19.64 5.01 -11.77
N THR A 735 20.81 5.15 -12.42
CA THR A 735 21.97 4.27 -12.20
C THR A 735 22.41 4.13 -10.75
N ASN A 736 22.35 5.21 -9.96
CA ASN A 736 22.70 5.13 -8.55
C ASN A 736 21.69 4.30 -7.74
N MET A 737 20.42 4.30 -8.15
CA MET A 737 19.39 3.47 -7.54
C MET A 737 19.58 2.01 -7.94
N TRP A 738 19.83 1.74 -9.22
CA TRP A 738 20.09 0.38 -9.71
C TRP A 738 21.30 -0.25 -9.02
N ASN A 739 22.41 0.49 -8.93
CA ASN A 739 23.65 0.00 -8.34
C ASN A 739 23.63 -0.06 -6.80
N ASN A 740 22.54 0.39 -6.15
CA ASN A 740 22.44 0.31 -4.71
C ASN A 740 22.43 -1.15 -4.25
N ILE A 741 23.23 -1.46 -3.23
CA ILE A 741 23.35 -2.82 -2.67
C ILE A 741 21.98 -3.41 -2.28
N THR A 742 21.08 -2.59 -1.76
CA THR A 742 19.72 -3.03 -1.38
C THR A 742 18.91 -3.44 -2.60
N THR A 743 19.00 -2.68 -3.70
CA THR A 743 18.32 -3.01 -4.96
C THR A 743 18.88 -4.30 -5.56
N GLN A 744 20.21 -4.47 -5.57
CA GLN A 744 20.84 -5.70 -6.05
C GLN A 744 20.50 -6.93 -5.19
N ASN A 745 20.38 -6.76 -3.87
CA ASN A 745 19.90 -7.81 -2.97
C ASN A 745 18.44 -8.19 -3.28
N ASN A 746 17.57 -7.20 -3.49
CA ASN A 746 16.18 -7.44 -3.88
C ASN A 746 16.10 -8.17 -5.22
N VAL A 747 16.87 -7.75 -6.23
CA VAL A 747 16.97 -8.43 -7.53
C VAL A 747 17.38 -9.89 -7.35
N THR A 748 18.37 -10.17 -6.50
CA THR A 748 18.81 -11.53 -6.20
C THR A 748 17.70 -12.35 -5.53
N ALA A 749 16.96 -11.77 -4.59
CA ALA A 749 15.83 -12.42 -3.93
C ALA A 749 14.69 -12.73 -4.90
N LEU A 750 14.33 -11.78 -5.76
CA LEU A 750 13.29 -11.94 -6.78
C LEU A 750 13.64 -13.03 -7.79
N LYS A 751 14.90 -13.09 -8.25
CA LYS A 751 15.37 -14.19 -9.11
C LYS A 751 15.27 -15.55 -8.43
N ARG A 752 15.52 -15.63 -7.11
CA ARG A 752 15.35 -16.88 -6.34
C ARG A 752 13.88 -17.30 -6.23
N LEU A 753 12.94 -16.36 -6.21
CA LEU A 753 11.50 -16.66 -6.25
C LEU A 753 11.04 -17.21 -7.60
N GLY A 754 11.84 -17.03 -8.66
CA GLY A 754 11.51 -17.43 -10.03
C GLY A 754 11.11 -16.27 -10.93
N ALA A 755 11.30 -15.01 -10.52
CA ALA A 755 11.03 -13.86 -11.36
C ALA A 755 12.15 -13.63 -12.39
N THR A 756 11.76 -13.41 -13.64
CA THR A 756 12.63 -12.98 -14.74
C THR A 756 12.82 -11.47 -14.64
N ILE A 757 14.08 -11.02 -14.66
CA ILE A 757 14.43 -9.59 -14.60
C ILE A 757 14.91 -9.18 -15.99
N GLU A 758 14.08 -8.40 -16.70
CA GLU A 758 14.33 -7.94 -18.06
C GLU A 758 14.86 -6.50 -18.05
N GLY A 759 16.12 -6.33 -18.45
CA GLY A 759 16.88 -5.09 -18.25
C GLY A 759 17.38 -4.88 -16.80
N PRO A 760 17.69 -3.62 -16.40
CA PRO A 760 17.64 -2.40 -17.19
C PRO A 760 18.82 -2.30 -18.18
N ARG A 761 18.61 -1.52 -19.24
CA ARG A 761 19.61 -1.22 -20.28
C ARG A 761 20.45 0.01 -19.93
N SER A 762 21.58 0.13 -20.61
CA SER A 762 22.40 1.34 -20.61
C SER A 762 21.95 2.32 -21.68
N GLY A 763 21.73 3.58 -21.30
CA GLY A 763 21.28 4.64 -22.21
C GLY A 763 21.36 6.02 -21.56
N ILE A 764 20.87 7.04 -22.26
CA ILE A 764 20.75 8.39 -21.70
C ILE A 764 19.50 8.41 -20.80
N LEU A 765 19.72 8.65 -19.51
CA LEU A 765 18.66 8.71 -18.50
C LEU A 765 18.02 10.10 -18.43
N SER A 766 16.92 10.23 -17.68
CA SER A 766 16.17 11.49 -17.50
C SER A 766 17.00 12.65 -16.94
N ASN A 767 18.13 12.37 -16.29
CA ASN A 767 19.09 13.39 -15.83
C ASN A 767 20.12 13.81 -16.90
N GLY A 768 19.95 13.37 -18.15
CA GLY A 768 20.83 13.67 -19.28
C GLY A 768 22.16 12.93 -19.29
N ARG A 769 22.40 12.00 -18.35
CA ARG A 769 23.66 11.25 -18.25
C ARG A 769 23.51 9.84 -18.85
N MET A 770 24.60 9.36 -19.47
CA MET A 770 24.72 7.96 -19.88
C MET A 770 24.84 7.08 -18.63
N GLY A 771 24.02 6.03 -18.52
CA GLY A 771 24.06 5.11 -17.40
C GLY A 771 23.11 3.92 -17.56
N THR A 772 23.29 2.91 -16.71
CA THR A 772 22.44 1.72 -16.65
C THR A 772 21.23 1.99 -15.77
N GLY A 773 20.02 1.75 -16.27
CA GLY A 773 18.79 2.09 -15.54
C GLY A 773 17.56 2.33 -16.42
N MET A 774 17.74 2.37 -17.74
CA MET A 774 16.65 2.50 -18.70
C MET A 774 15.86 1.20 -18.78
N MET A 775 14.53 1.29 -18.89
CA MET A 775 13.69 0.10 -19.09
C MET A 775 14.12 -0.68 -20.34
N ALA A 776 13.91 -2.00 -20.33
CA ALA A 776 13.90 -2.78 -21.56
C ALA A 776 12.94 -2.15 -22.59
N SER A 777 13.26 -2.28 -23.87
CA SER A 777 12.38 -1.85 -24.95
C SER A 777 11.12 -2.72 -24.99
N VAL A 778 10.06 -2.18 -25.58
CA VAL A 778 8.80 -2.93 -25.75
C VAL A 778 9.04 -4.24 -26.51
N ASP A 779 9.88 -4.24 -27.54
CA ASP A 779 10.23 -5.45 -28.30
C ASP A 779 10.94 -6.52 -27.45
N GLU A 780 11.89 -6.12 -26.59
CA GLU A 780 12.56 -7.05 -25.66
C GLU A 780 11.57 -7.65 -24.66
N ILE A 781 10.65 -6.83 -24.12
CA ILE A 781 9.62 -7.29 -23.19
C ILE A 781 8.70 -8.33 -23.85
N ILE A 782 8.25 -8.06 -25.09
CA ILE A 782 7.41 -9.00 -25.86
C ILE A 782 8.15 -10.31 -26.11
N SER A 783 9.41 -10.26 -26.56
CA SER A 783 10.20 -11.47 -26.84
C SER A 783 10.44 -12.32 -25.59
N THR A 784 10.67 -11.68 -24.43
CA THR A 784 10.78 -12.39 -23.15
C THR A 784 9.45 -13.04 -22.77
N LEU A 785 8.31 -12.36 -22.96
CA LEU A 785 7.00 -12.94 -22.68
C LEU A 785 6.66 -14.13 -23.59
N GLU A 786 6.98 -14.06 -24.89
CA GLU A 786 6.83 -15.19 -25.81
C GLU A 786 7.61 -16.42 -25.34
N THR A 787 8.83 -16.21 -24.84
CA THR A 787 9.66 -17.29 -24.28
C THR A 787 9.03 -17.89 -23.02
N GLU A 788 8.44 -17.06 -22.15
CA GLU A 788 7.74 -17.51 -20.93
C GLU A 788 6.39 -18.21 -21.24
N PHE A 789 5.71 -17.85 -22.33
CA PHE A 789 4.50 -18.56 -22.75
C PHE A 789 4.83 -19.96 -23.26
N LEU A 790 5.94 -20.11 -24.00
CA LEU A 790 6.41 -21.43 -24.44
C LEU A 790 6.73 -22.36 -23.25
N THR A 791 7.15 -21.84 -22.10
CA THR A 791 7.40 -22.66 -20.89
C THR A 791 6.11 -22.95 -20.12
N LEU A 792 5.18 -21.99 -20.05
CA LEU A 792 3.85 -22.13 -19.45
C LEU A 792 3.00 -23.21 -20.11
N ASP A 793 3.06 -23.27 -21.43
CA ASP A 793 2.30 -24.23 -22.23
C ASP A 793 2.82 -25.67 -22.07
N ASP A 794 3.96 -25.86 -21.38
CA ASP A 794 4.62 -27.15 -21.19
C ASP A 794 5.03 -27.41 -19.73
N LYS A 795 4.06 -27.33 -18.81
CA LYS A 795 4.24 -27.62 -17.37
C LYS A 795 4.81 -29.02 -17.12
N ALA A 796 4.43 -30.00 -17.95
CA ALA A 796 4.98 -31.35 -17.90
C ALA A 796 6.49 -31.32 -18.09
N LYS A 797 6.99 -30.66 -19.15
CA LYS A 797 8.42 -30.52 -19.41
C LYS A 797 9.19 -29.82 -18.30
N THR A 798 8.59 -28.82 -17.65
CA THR A 798 9.21 -28.17 -16.49
C THR A 798 9.39 -29.14 -15.32
N VAL A 799 8.36 -29.93 -14.99
CA VAL A 799 8.46 -30.94 -13.93
C VAL A 799 9.42 -32.06 -14.33
N MET A 800 9.48 -32.44 -15.60
CA MET A 800 10.48 -33.41 -16.10
C MET A 800 11.91 -32.88 -15.94
N ARG A 801 12.17 -31.60 -16.24
CA ARG A 801 13.47 -30.96 -15.97
C ARG A 801 13.83 -30.98 -14.49
N TRP A 802 12.86 -30.78 -13.59
CA TRP A 802 13.07 -30.94 -12.15
C TRP A 802 13.37 -32.38 -11.77
N GLY A 803 12.66 -33.36 -12.35
CA GLY A 803 12.89 -34.79 -12.15
C GLY A 803 14.30 -35.21 -12.54
N LYS A 804 14.75 -34.78 -13.72
CA LYS A 804 16.12 -34.99 -14.21
C LYS A 804 17.16 -34.41 -13.24
N ALA A 805 17.01 -33.14 -12.87
CA ALA A 805 17.92 -32.48 -11.93
C ALA A 805 17.89 -33.10 -10.52
N ALA A 806 16.73 -33.58 -10.05
CA ALA A 806 16.57 -34.20 -8.75
C ALA A 806 17.16 -35.62 -8.71
N GLY A 807 17.11 -36.37 -9.82
CA GLY A 807 17.78 -37.67 -9.97
C GLY A 807 19.31 -37.56 -9.95
N GLU A 808 19.86 -36.44 -10.43
CA GLU A 808 21.30 -36.16 -10.38
C GLU A 808 21.80 -35.63 -9.03
N SER A 809 20.89 -35.27 -8.11
CA SER A 809 21.20 -34.64 -6.83
C SER A 809 21.05 -35.61 -5.66
N ALA A 810 21.90 -35.44 -4.63
CA ALA A 810 21.76 -36.15 -3.37
C ALA A 810 20.78 -35.48 -2.38
N ASP A 811 20.31 -34.26 -2.67
CA ASP A 811 19.42 -33.51 -1.78
C ASP A 811 17.94 -33.95 -1.95
N PRO A 812 17.32 -34.55 -0.91
CA PRO A 812 15.93 -34.99 -0.96
C PRO A 812 14.93 -33.84 -1.17
N LEU A 813 15.30 -32.59 -0.88
CA LEU A 813 14.42 -31.42 -1.06
C LEU A 813 14.05 -31.18 -2.52
N ASN A 814 14.92 -31.58 -3.46
CA ASN A 814 14.69 -31.38 -4.89
C ASN A 814 13.49 -32.17 -5.42
N TRP A 815 13.14 -33.29 -4.77
CA TRP A 815 11.96 -34.08 -5.12
C TRP A 815 10.66 -33.54 -4.50
N ARG A 816 10.72 -32.75 -3.42
CA ARG A 816 9.50 -32.23 -2.74
C ARG A 816 8.64 -31.37 -3.65
N LYS A 817 9.26 -30.53 -4.49
CA LYS A 817 8.53 -29.68 -5.45
C LYS A 817 7.83 -30.50 -6.54
N ILE A 818 8.37 -31.67 -6.90
CA ILE A 818 7.77 -32.60 -7.85
C ILE A 818 6.56 -33.27 -7.22
N TYR A 819 6.68 -33.79 -5.98
CA TYR A 819 5.54 -34.37 -5.27
C TYR A 819 4.42 -33.37 -5.09
N ARG A 820 4.76 -32.13 -4.71
CA ARG A 820 3.79 -31.06 -4.57
C ARG A 820 3.09 -30.75 -5.88
N ALA A 821 3.81 -30.75 -7.01
CA ALA A 821 3.21 -30.54 -8.32
C ALA A 821 2.23 -31.66 -8.72
N ILE A 822 2.49 -32.90 -8.31
CA ILE A 822 1.59 -34.03 -8.51
C ILE A 822 0.40 -33.96 -7.53
N ASP A 823 0.66 -33.71 -6.25
CA ASP A 823 -0.36 -33.69 -5.19
C ASP A 823 -1.37 -32.54 -5.36
N GLU A 824 -0.93 -31.42 -5.96
CA GLU A 824 -1.77 -30.27 -6.28
C GLU A 824 -2.32 -30.32 -7.72
N ASP A 825 -2.22 -31.47 -8.41
CA ASP A 825 -2.73 -31.74 -9.77
C ASP A 825 -2.25 -30.72 -10.84
N ILE A 826 -1.04 -30.17 -10.66
CA ILE A 826 -0.38 -29.28 -11.64
C ILE A 826 0.02 -30.09 -12.88
N VAL A 827 0.50 -31.31 -12.64
CA VAL A 827 0.83 -32.32 -13.65
C VAL A 827 0.35 -33.66 -13.16
N ARG A 828 -0.13 -34.50 -14.08
CA ARG A 828 -0.47 -35.89 -13.76
C ARG A 828 0.81 -36.66 -13.41
N ILE A 829 0.67 -37.74 -12.62
CA ILE A 829 1.84 -38.52 -12.19
C ILE A 829 2.59 -39.22 -13.34
N ASN A 830 1.88 -39.61 -14.40
CA ASN A 830 2.43 -40.33 -15.54
C ASN A 830 2.87 -39.40 -16.67
N ILE A 831 3.63 -38.36 -16.33
CA ILE A 831 4.31 -37.52 -17.31
C ILE A 831 5.61 -38.17 -17.79
N SER A 832 6.00 -37.86 -19.02
CA SER A 832 7.22 -38.33 -19.67
C SER A 832 8.00 -37.17 -20.27
N ASP A 833 9.32 -37.27 -20.28
CA ASP A 833 10.20 -36.28 -20.91
C ASP A 833 9.93 -36.23 -22.43
N ASP A 834 10.04 -35.05 -23.00
CA ASP A 834 9.85 -34.85 -24.43
C ASP A 834 11.09 -35.23 -25.25
N GLU A 835 12.26 -35.27 -24.62
CA GLU A 835 13.53 -35.63 -25.28
C GLU A 835 13.72 -37.14 -25.43
N ASN A 836 13.31 -37.92 -24.44
CA ASN A 836 13.61 -39.36 -24.38
C ASN A 836 12.46 -40.24 -23.85
N ALA A 837 11.30 -39.65 -23.55
CA ALA A 837 10.15 -40.32 -22.94
C ALA A 837 10.39 -40.98 -21.57
N ASP A 838 11.46 -40.60 -20.86
CA ASP A 838 11.67 -41.04 -19.48
C ASP A 838 10.57 -40.54 -18.56
N SER A 839 10.12 -41.36 -17.63
CA SER A 839 9.23 -40.91 -16.54
C SER A 839 10.02 -40.42 -15.34
N LEU A 840 9.34 -39.76 -14.40
CA LEU A 840 9.91 -39.44 -13.10
C LEU A 840 10.47 -40.68 -12.37
N LEU A 841 9.91 -41.88 -12.63
CA LEU A 841 10.42 -43.13 -12.05
C LEU A 841 11.70 -43.60 -12.73
N HIS A 842 11.90 -43.30 -14.02
CA HIS A 842 13.18 -43.56 -14.70
C HIS A 842 14.30 -42.73 -14.07
N TYR A 843 14.07 -41.43 -13.85
CA TYR A 843 15.04 -40.58 -13.17
C TYR A 843 15.28 -41.01 -11.71
N ALA A 844 14.23 -41.39 -10.96
CA ALA A 844 14.39 -41.89 -9.61
C ALA A 844 15.13 -43.26 -9.54
N ALA A 845 14.97 -44.12 -10.56
CA ALA A 845 15.65 -45.42 -10.63
C ALA A 845 17.16 -45.33 -10.95
N GLY A 846 17.64 -44.14 -11.30
CA GLY A 846 19.05 -43.84 -11.52
C GLY A 846 19.33 -42.93 -12.71
N GLY A 847 18.36 -42.74 -13.62
CA GLY A 847 18.58 -42.02 -14.88
C GLY A 847 19.59 -42.70 -15.81
N GLU A 848 19.83 -42.10 -16.97
CA GLU A 848 20.92 -42.49 -17.86
C GLU A 848 22.24 -41.94 -17.27
N GLY A 849 23.16 -42.84 -16.90
CA GLY A 849 24.44 -42.46 -16.28
C GLY A 849 25.24 -41.43 -17.10
N LYS A 850 26.13 -40.68 -16.45
CA LYS A 850 26.95 -39.67 -17.14
C LYS A 850 28.20 -40.28 -17.74
N VAL A 851 28.51 -39.93 -18.98
CA VAL A 851 29.80 -40.24 -19.60
C VAL A 851 30.81 -39.17 -19.15
N THR A 852 31.78 -39.53 -18.31
CA THR A 852 32.86 -38.64 -17.86
C THR A 852 34.19 -39.06 -18.47
N GLU A 853 35.22 -38.22 -18.36
CA GLU A 853 36.58 -38.54 -18.84
C GLU A 853 37.16 -39.83 -18.20
N SER A 854 36.65 -40.23 -17.03
CA SER A 854 37.02 -41.45 -16.30
C SER A 854 36.21 -42.69 -16.68
N GLY A 855 35.23 -42.59 -17.59
CA GLY A 855 34.35 -43.69 -18.01
C GLY A 855 32.87 -43.41 -17.79
N ILE A 856 32.02 -44.44 -17.93
CA ILE A 856 30.58 -44.33 -17.70
C ILE A 856 30.31 -44.40 -16.20
N GLU A 857 29.87 -43.30 -15.59
CA GLU A 857 29.35 -43.32 -14.22
C GLU A 857 27.92 -43.85 -14.23
N ARG A 858 27.67 -44.96 -13.53
CA ARG A 858 26.32 -45.48 -13.33
C ARG A 858 25.51 -44.50 -12.49
N GLY A 859 24.27 -44.25 -12.93
CA GLY A 859 23.32 -43.42 -12.19
C GLY A 859 23.05 -43.96 -10.79
N ARG A 860 22.69 -43.10 -9.83
CA ARG A 860 22.39 -43.51 -8.44
C ARG A 860 20.88 -43.51 -8.19
N ALA A 861 20.32 -44.66 -7.83
CA ALA A 861 18.89 -44.76 -7.54
C ALA A 861 18.50 -44.01 -6.26
N ALA A 862 17.44 -43.21 -6.33
CA ALA A 862 16.85 -42.46 -5.24
C ALA A 862 15.71 -43.27 -4.59
N ILE A 863 16.04 -44.06 -3.58
CA ILE A 863 15.16 -45.08 -2.98
C ILE A 863 13.87 -44.52 -2.40
N GLU A 864 13.94 -43.50 -1.54
CA GLU A 864 12.73 -42.91 -0.93
C GLU A 864 11.83 -42.25 -2.00
N PRO A 865 12.36 -41.49 -2.97
CA PRO A 865 11.56 -41.02 -4.10
C PRO A 865 10.87 -42.11 -4.92
N MET A 866 11.53 -43.23 -5.19
CA MET A 866 10.89 -44.35 -5.91
C MET A 866 9.65 -44.85 -5.16
N LYS A 867 9.75 -45.08 -3.84
CA LYS A 867 8.61 -45.54 -3.03
C LYS A 867 7.46 -44.53 -3.06
N GLU A 868 7.79 -43.25 -2.97
CA GLU A 868 6.81 -42.16 -2.86
C GLU A 868 6.08 -41.90 -4.19
N LEU A 869 6.76 -42.09 -5.33
CA LEU A 869 6.16 -42.08 -6.66
C LEU A 869 5.27 -43.32 -6.89
N ILE A 870 5.73 -44.52 -6.50
CA ILE A 870 4.93 -45.76 -6.59
C ILE A 870 3.64 -45.65 -5.77
N LYS A 871 3.74 -45.12 -4.55
CA LYS A 871 2.58 -44.89 -3.67
C LYS A 871 1.53 -43.97 -4.30
N ARG A 872 1.94 -43.02 -5.14
CA ARG A 872 1.04 -42.12 -5.87
C ARG A 872 0.50 -42.71 -7.18
N GLY A 873 0.85 -43.95 -7.52
CA GLY A 873 0.31 -44.64 -8.69
C GLY A 873 1.04 -44.36 -10.00
N ILE A 874 2.35 -44.04 -9.96
CA ILE A 874 3.14 -43.97 -11.19
C ILE A 874 3.16 -45.34 -11.89
N ASN A 875 3.10 -45.34 -13.22
CA ASN A 875 3.18 -46.54 -14.02
C ASN A 875 4.60 -47.11 -13.98
N ILE A 876 4.77 -48.15 -13.17
CA ILE A 876 6.04 -48.86 -12.94
C ILE A 876 6.61 -49.54 -14.19
N ASN A 877 5.76 -49.79 -15.19
CA ASN A 877 6.10 -50.50 -16.43
C ASN A 877 6.15 -49.56 -17.65
N LEU A 878 6.07 -48.23 -17.43
CA LEU A 878 6.19 -47.27 -18.51
C LEU A 878 7.54 -47.46 -19.22
N ARG A 879 7.56 -47.42 -20.55
CA ARG A 879 8.78 -47.52 -21.34
C ARG A 879 9.13 -46.18 -21.98
N ASN A 880 10.42 -45.85 -21.99
CA ASN A 880 10.97 -44.69 -22.65
C ASN A 880 11.23 -44.95 -24.15
N ASP A 881 11.82 -43.99 -24.87
CA ASP A 881 12.06 -44.10 -26.32
C ASP A 881 13.05 -45.22 -26.70
N HIS A 882 13.85 -45.69 -25.74
CA HIS A 882 14.75 -46.84 -25.86
C HIS A 882 14.10 -48.17 -25.44
N TYR A 883 12.78 -48.19 -25.20
CA TYR A 883 12.04 -49.33 -24.64
C TYR A 883 12.49 -49.79 -23.25
N PHE A 884 13.30 -48.98 -22.56
CA PHE A 884 13.67 -49.26 -21.19
C PHE A 884 12.54 -48.87 -20.26
N SER A 885 12.25 -49.76 -19.31
CA SER A 885 11.40 -49.49 -18.16
C SER A 885 12.25 -49.03 -16.97
N PRO A 886 11.65 -48.49 -15.90
CA PRO A 886 12.36 -48.16 -14.68
C PRO A 886 13.15 -49.35 -14.09
N LEU A 887 12.70 -50.58 -14.35
CA LEU A 887 13.42 -51.80 -13.96
C LEU A 887 14.76 -51.94 -14.71
N HIS A 888 14.79 -51.66 -16.02
CA HIS A 888 16.02 -51.66 -16.82
C HIS A 888 17.01 -50.61 -16.30
N VAL A 889 16.52 -49.43 -15.93
CA VAL A 889 17.34 -48.35 -15.36
C VAL A 889 17.87 -48.75 -13.98
N ALA A 890 17.04 -49.33 -13.11
CA ALA A 890 17.45 -49.82 -11.79
C ALA A 890 18.51 -50.94 -11.84
N MET A 891 18.42 -51.80 -12.87
CA MET A 891 19.42 -52.83 -13.13
C MET A 891 20.76 -52.22 -13.56
N SER A 892 20.69 -51.20 -14.42
CA SER A 892 21.86 -50.49 -14.96
C SER A 892 22.53 -49.59 -13.92
N SER A 893 21.76 -49.05 -12.95
CA SER A 893 22.27 -48.32 -11.78
C SER A 893 22.90 -49.23 -10.71
N ALA A 894 22.89 -50.55 -10.91
CA ALA A 894 23.42 -51.55 -9.98
C ALA A 894 22.81 -51.52 -8.57
N SER A 895 21.57 -51.01 -8.44
CA SER A 895 20.89 -50.90 -7.15
C SER A 895 19.96 -52.08 -6.91
N LEU A 896 20.43 -53.09 -6.16
CA LEU A 896 19.60 -54.24 -5.76
C LEU A 896 18.34 -53.81 -4.99
N GLN A 897 18.45 -52.74 -4.19
CA GLN A 897 17.33 -52.21 -3.43
C GLN A 897 16.25 -51.61 -4.34
N ALA A 898 16.63 -50.85 -5.37
CA ALA A 898 15.70 -50.30 -6.35
C ALA A 898 14.99 -51.40 -7.14
N VAL A 899 15.73 -52.45 -7.53
CA VAL A 899 15.16 -53.64 -8.19
C VAL A 899 14.12 -54.32 -7.31
N ASN A 900 14.43 -54.57 -6.04
CA ASN A 900 13.47 -55.19 -5.11
C ASN A 900 12.19 -54.35 -4.97
N ILE A 901 12.31 -53.03 -4.83
CA ILE A 901 11.14 -52.13 -4.72
C ILE A 901 10.24 -52.22 -5.95
N LEU A 902 10.82 -52.26 -7.15
CA LEU A 902 10.04 -52.37 -8.39
C LEU A 902 9.38 -53.75 -8.52
N LEU A 903 10.08 -54.83 -8.16
CA LEU A 903 9.52 -56.19 -8.18
C LEU A 903 8.38 -56.36 -7.16
N ASP A 904 8.54 -55.82 -5.96
CA ASP A 904 7.51 -55.84 -4.92
C ASP A 904 6.28 -55.01 -5.33
N ALA A 905 6.49 -53.97 -6.15
CA ALA A 905 5.41 -53.19 -6.76
C ALA A 905 4.75 -53.87 -7.98
N GLY A 906 5.26 -55.01 -8.45
CA GLY A 906 4.70 -55.75 -9.59
C GLY A 906 5.28 -55.38 -10.96
N ALA A 907 6.54 -54.95 -11.03
CA ALA A 907 7.19 -54.65 -12.30
C ALA A 907 7.27 -55.88 -13.23
N GLU A 908 7.02 -55.67 -14.51
CA GLU A 908 7.07 -56.70 -15.54
C GLU A 908 8.51 -57.04 -15.91
N VAL A 909 8.90 -58.30 -15.73
CA VAL A 909 10.30 -58.74 -15.87
C VAL A 909 10.61 -59.31 -17.27
N SER A 910 9.59 -59.69 -18.04
CA SER A 910 9.69 -60.43 -19.31
C SER A 910 10.72 -59.83 -20.28
N HIS A 911 10.73 -58.51 -20.40
CA HIS A 911 11.58 -57.77 -21.33
C HIS A 911 12.99 -57.55 -20.78
N SER A 912 13.12 -57.42 -19.45
CA SER A 912 14.40 -57.27 -18.77
C SER A 912 15.21 -58.57 -18.73
N LEU A 913 14.57 -59.74 -18.84
CA LEU A 913 15.26 -61.04 -18.90
C LEU A 913 16.22 -61.15 -20.09
N ASN A 914 15.81 -60.68 -21.28
CA ASN A 914 16.68 -60.69 -22.47
C ASN A 914 17.81 -59.66 -22.34
N PHE A 915 17.50 -58.49 -21.77
CA PHE A 915 18.50 -57.45 -21.54
C PHE A 915 19.63 -57.92 -20.60
N MET A 916 19.32 -58.77 -19.62
CA MET A 916 20.31 -59.33 -18.68
C MET A 916 21.39 -60.21 -19.32
N GLU A 917 21.13 -60.81 -20.48
CA GLU A 917 22.11 -61.67 -21.15
C GLU A 917 23.27 -60.86 -21.74
N ASN A 918 22.98 -59.65 -22.23
CA ASN A 918 23.94 -58.82 -22.97
C ASN A 918 24.43 -57.58 -22.20
N ALA A 919 23.79 -57.24 -21.06
CA ALA A 919 24.16 -56.07 -20.26
C ALA A 919 25.07 -56.40 -19.07
N ASP A 920 25.98 -55.45 -18.76
CA ASP A 920 26.88 -55.49 -17.61
C ASP A 920 26.15 -55.17 -16.29
N ILE A 921 25.49 -56.19 -15.74
CA ILE A 921 24.65 -56.11 -14.53
C ILE A 921 25.23 -57.00 -13.42
N PRO A 922 25.26 -56.56 -12.15
CA PRO A 922 25.71 -57.37 -11.02
C PRO A 922 25.02 -58.74 -10.91
N ILE A 923 25.78 -59.77 -10.53
CA ILE A 923 25.31 -61.16 -10.46
C ILE A 923 24.12 -61.35 -9.51
N GLU A 924 24.09 -60.59 -8.42
CA GLU A 924 23.04 -60.61 -7.39
C GLU A 924 21.69 -60.17 -7.95
N ILE A 925 21.68 -59.12 -8.78
CA ILE A 925 20.48 -58.63 -9.48
C ILE A 925 20.00 -59.68 -10.49
N LYS A 926 20.94 -60.31 -11.24
CA LYS A 926 20.59 -61.37 -12.18
C LYS A 926 19.93 -62.57 -11.48
N GLN A 927 20.47 -63.02 -10.34
CA GLN A 927 19.90 -64.11 -9.56
C GLN A 927 18.50 -63.76 -9.03
N ARG A 928 18.32 -62.53 -8.51
CA ARG A 928 17.03 -62.08 -7.96
C ARG A 928 15.92 -62.02 -9.00
N LEU A 929 16.21 -61.53 -10.21
CA LEU A 929 15.26 -61.45 -11.32
C LEU A 929 14.88 -62.85 -11.83
N SER A 930 15.86 -63.75 -11.98
CA SER A 930 15.59 -65.15 -12.36
C SER A 930 14.73 -65.88 -11.34
N GLN A 931 14.98 -65.68 -10.04
CA GLN A 931 14.13 -66.25 -8.97
C GLN A 931 12.71 -65.70 -9.03
N TYR A 932 12.54 -64.39 -9.23
CA TYR A 932 11.21 -63.78 -9.35
C TYR A 932 10.45 -64.29 -10.58
N ALA A 933 11.13 -64.41 -11.73
CA ALA A 933 10.52 -64.93 -12.94
C ALA A 933 10.07 -66.39 -12.78
N GLN A 934 10.88 -67.23 -12.12
CA GLN A 934 10.50 -68.61 -11.79
C GLN A 934 9.31 -68.69 -10.82
N GLN A 935 9.30 -67.85 -9.78
CA GLN A 935 8.20 -67.81 -8.81
C GLN A 935 6.86 -67.38 -9.45
N ASN A 936 6.91 -66.51 -10.44
CA ASN A 936 5.72 -65.94 -11.10
C ASN A 936 5.41 -66.55 -12.48
N ASN A 937 6.07 -67.65 -12.87
CA ASN A 937 5.92 -68.30 -14.18
C ASN A 937 6.09 -67.35 -15.39
N MET A 938 6.94 -66.34 -15.27
CA MET A 938 7.19 -65.37 -16.33
C MET A 938 8.23 -65.92 -17.32
N LYS A 939 7.98 -65.72 -18.63
CA LYS A 939 8.90 -66.11 -19.70
C LYS A 939 9.58 -64.88 -20.30
N PRO A 940 10.80 -64.99 -20.86
CA PRO A 940 11.40 -63.91 -21.63
C PRO A 940 10.47 -63.51 -22.79
N ALA A 941 10.37 -62.20 -23.05
CA ALA A 941 9.67 -61.71 -24.23
C ALA A 941 10.33 -62.29 -25.49
N SER A 942 9.55 -62.59 -26.53
CA SER A 942 10.14 -63.20 -27.73
C SER A 942 10.96 -62.14 -28.47
N THR A 943 12.19 -62.47 -28.91
CA THR A 943 13.03 -61.57 -29.73
C THR A 943 12.47 -61.33 -31.13
N ALA A 944 11.25 -61.82 -31.40
CA ALA A 944 10.51 -61.74 -32.65
C ALA A 944 9.06 -61.22 -32.43
N ASP A 945 8.83 -60.35 -31.45
CA ASP A 945 7.57 -59.59 -31.33
C ASP A 945 7.73 -58.29 -32.16
N GLY A 946 7.33 -58.17 -33.43
CA GLY A 946 6.25 -58.92 -34.07
C GLY A 946 4.94 -58.58 -33.38
N GLU A 947 4.49 -57.32 -33.41
CA GLU A 947 3.07 -57.04 -33.18
C GLU A 947 2.28 -57.95 -34.10
N LYS A 948 1.57 -58.91 -33.51
CA LYS A 948 0.69 -59.82 -34.22
C LYS A 948 -0.30 -58.96 -35.04
N TYR A 949 -0.10 -58.91 -36.35
CA TYR A 949 -1.11 -58.52 -37.32
C TYR A 949 -2.26 -59.54 -37.25
N GLY A 950 -3.15 -59.34 -36.28
CA GLY A 950 -4.42 -60.04 -36.26
C GLY A 950 -5.23 -59.60 -37.47
N ARG A 951 -5.78 -60.56 -38.23
CA ARG A 951 -7.02 -60.30 -38.96
C ARG A 951 -8.01 -59.74 -37.94
N LEU A 952 -8.50 -58.52 -38.19
CA LEU A 952 -9.52 -57.89 -37.36
C LEU A 952 -10.73 -58.83 -37.30
N ALA A 953 -11.24 -59.07 -36.09
CA ALA A 953 -12.58 -59.62 -35.94
C ALA A 953 -13.56 -58.54 -36.45
N GLU A 954 -14.52 -58.94 -37.28
CA GLU A 954 -15.36 -58.08 -38.15
C GLU A 954 -16.33 -57.11 -37.42
N THR A 955 -16.07 -56.64 -36.19
CA THR A 955 -17.12 -55.93 -35.42
C THR A 955 -16.68 -54.79 -34.46
N GLU A 956 -15.43 -54.35 -34.41
CA GLU A 956 -15.04 -53.25 -33.48
C GLU A 956 -14.68 -51.92 -34.17
N ASP A 957 -15.11 -50.81 -33.57
CA ASP A 957 -14.68 -49.47 -33.94
C ASP A 957 -13.19 -49.27 -33.54
N VAL A 958 -12.43 -48.64 -34.43
CA VAL A 958 -11.00 -48.34 -34.23
C VAL A 958 -10.78 -46.83 -34.21
N LEU A 959 -9.69 -46.40 -33.57
CA LEU A 959 -9.24 -45.01 -33.62
C LEU A 959 -8.29 -44.81 -34.80
N TYR A 960 -8.50 -43.74 -35.55
CA TYR A 960 -7.69 -43.34 -36.69
C TYR A 960 -7.18 -41.91 -36.48
N PHE A 961 -5.87 -41.75 -36.56
CA PHE A 961 -5.18 -40.47 -36.43
C PHE A 961 -4.75 -39.97 -37.81
N THR A 962 -5.27 -38.81 -38.21
CA THR A 962 -4.91 -38.15 -39.47
C THR A 962 -4.09 -36.89 -39.22
N TYR A 963 -2.99 -36.74 -39.95
CA TYR A 963 -2.11 -35.57 -39.88
C TYR A 963 -2.07 -34.76 -41.18
N GLY A 964 -2.65 -35.26 -42.28
CA GLY A 964 -2.48 -34.75 -43.63
C GLY A 964 -3.74 -34.09 -44.22
N SER A 965 -3.98 -34.31 -45.52
CA SER A 965 -5.11 -33.75 -46.29
C SER A 965 -6.50 -34.25 -45.90
N LEU A 966 -6.57 -35.22 -44.99
CA LEU A 966 -7.81 -35.83 -44.46
C LEU A 966 -8.31 -35.13 -43.19
N LYS A 967 -7.73 -33.98 -42.81
CA LYS A 967 -8.26 -33.15 -41.72
C LYS A 967 -9.55 -32.45 -42.13
N ASN A 968 -10.42 -32.14 -41.18
CA ASN A 968 -11.68 -31.47 -41.46
C ASN A 968 -11.45 -30.13 -42.19
N GLY A 969 -12.14 -29.94 -43.32
CA GLY A 969 -12.00 -28.76 -44.18
C GLY A 969 -10.80 -28.80 -45.15
N PHE A 970 -10.05 -29.91 -45.22
CA PHE A 970 -8.97 -30.11 -46.18
C PHE A 970 -9.46 -30.89 -47.41
N PRO A 971 -8.77 -30.80 -48.57
CA PRO A 971 -9.34 -31.25 -49.85
C PRO A 971 -9.75 -32.72 -49.96
N ASN A 972 -9.13 -33.63 -49.19
CA ASN A 972 -9.48 -35.06 -49.25
C ASN A 972 -10.55 -35.45 -48.20
N PHE A 973 -10.96 -34.53 -47.31
CA PHE A 973 -11.92 -34.83 -46.24
C PHE A 973 -13.32 -35.08 -46.78
N ASP A 974 -13.83 -34.21 -47.66
CA ASP A 974 -15.23 -34.25 -48.11
C ASP A 974 -15.59 -35.58 -48.79
N ASP A 975 -14.67 -36.14 -49.59
CA ASP A 975 -14.82 -37.44 -50.26
C ASP A 975 -14.83 -38.64 -49.30
N HIS A 976 -14.39 -38.43 -48.06
CA HIS A 976 -14.29 -39.44 -47.00
C HIS A 976 -15.06 -39.02 -45.75
N ALA A 977 -15.94 -38.02 -45.85
CA ALA A 977 -16.73 -37.52 -44.73
C ALA A 977 -17.74 -38.56 -44.22
N ASP A 978 -18.13 -39.53 -45.06
CA ASP A 978 -18.97 -40.67 -44.68
C ASP A 978 -18.30 -41.56 -43.63
N ILE A 979 -16.96 -41.68 -43.67
CA ILE A 979 -16.17 -42.47 -42.72
C ILE A 979 -15.49 -41.61 -41.64
N LEU A 980 -15.20 -40.34 -41.91
CA LEU A 980 -14.63 -39.39 -40.95
C LEU A 980 -15.72 -38.54 -40.25
N ASN A 981 -16.88 -39.11 -39.96
CA ASN A 981 -18.02 -38.40 -39.36
C ASN A 981 -18.00 -38.34 -37.82
N ASN A 982 -17.18 -39.17 -37.16
CA ASN A 982 -17.12 -39.29 -35.70
C ASN A 982 -15.78 -38.75 -35.18
N PHE A 983 -15.70 -37.42 -35.13
CA PHE A 983 -14.58 -36.69 -34.58
C PHE A 983 -14.51 -36.86 -33.06
N ILE A 984 -13.36 -37.33 -32.57
CA ILE A 984 -13.10 -37.52 -31.14
C ILE A 984 -12.42 -36.28 -30.55
N GLY A 985 -11.48 -35.67 -31.28
CA GLY A 985 -10.77 -34.48 -30.85
C GLY A 985 -9.41 -34.31 -31.53
N ASP A 986 -8.77 -33.17 -31.25
CA ASP A 986 -7.41 -32.90 -31.69
C ASP A 986 -6.41 -33.73 -30.87
N ALA A 987 -5.49 -34.40 -31.56
CA ALA A 987 -4.51 -35.28 -30.94
C ALA A 987 -3.09 -34.97 -31.39
N LYS A 988 -2.11 -35.45 -30.62
CA LYS A 988 -0.69 -35.37 -30.97
C LYS A 988 -0.03 -36.72 -30.87
N THR A 989 0.93 -37.03 -31.73
CA THR A 989 1.75 -38.24 -31.54
C THR A 989 2.53 -38.15 -30.23
N ARG A 990 2.60 -39.25 -29.48
CA ARG A 990 3.40 -39.30 -28.24
C ARG A 990 4.90 -39.28 -28.58
N GLN A 991 5.30 -40.11 -29.53
CA GLN A 991 6.66 -40.12 -30.06
C GLN A 991 6.84 -39.01 -31.10
N SER A 992 8.07 -38.50 -31.18
CA SER A 992 8.47 -37.59 -32.26
C SER A 992 8.72 -38.37 -33.54
N PHE A 993 8.22 -37.84 -34.66
CA PHE A 993 8.41 -38.35 -36.00
C PHE A 993 8.79 -37.21 -36.95
N PRO A 994 9.60 -37.44 -38.01
CA PRO A 994 9.79 -36.45 -39.05
C PRO A 994 8.55 -36.39 -39.95
N LEU A 995 7.85 -35.26 -39.94
CA LEU A 995 6.82 -34.95 -40.94
C LEU A 995 7.42 -33.98 -41.96
N VAL A 996 7.66 -34.50 -43.16
CA VAL A 996 8.35 -33.78 -44.25
C VAL A 996 7.33 -33.24 -45.23
N VAL A 997 7.44 -31.95 -45.56
CA VAL A 997 6.58 -31.26 -46.52
C VAL A 997 7.44 -30.49 -47.53
N PRO A 998 7.29 -30.70 -48.85
CA PRO A 998 8.02 -29.96 -49.87
C PRO A 998 7.60 -28.48 -49.91
N PHE A 999 8.50 -27.59 -50.34
CA PHE A 999 8.16 -26.16 -50.50
C PHE A 999 7.20 -25.92 -51.67
N GLU A 1000 7.37 -26.68 -52.75
CA GLU A 1000 6.52 -26.62 -53.94
C GLU A 1000 5.50 -27.77 -53.96
N PRO A 1001 4.30 -27.57 -54.55
CA PRO A 1001 3.32 -28.65 -54.72
C PRO A 1001 3.89 -29.83 -55.52
N SER A 1002 3.98 -31.00 -54.90
CA SER A 1002 4.65 -32.17 -55.51
C SER A 1002 4.09 -33.51 -55.03
N CYS A 1003 2.79 -33.59 -54.73
CA CYS A 1003 2.14 -34.83 -54.30
C CYS A 1003 2.38 -36.01 -55.27
N THR A 1004 3.21 -36.97 -54.83
CA THR A 1004 3.59 -38.17 -55.59
C THR A 1004 2.63 -39.33 -55.42
N ASN A 1005 1.69 -39.26 -54.46
CA ASN A 1005 0.66 -40.28 -54.28
C ASN A 1005 -0.29 -40.30 -55.52
N PRO A 1006 -0.31 -41.36 -56.34
CA PRO A 1006 -1.16 -41.46 -57.53
C PRO A 1006 -2.65 -41.60 -57.19
N HIS A 1007 -2.99 -41.95 -55.94
CA HIS A 1007 -4.36 -42.08 -55.46
C HIS A 1007 -4.91 -40.79 -54.86
N CYS A 1008 -4.07 -39.78 -54.65
CA CYS A 1008 -4.51 -38.44 -54.23
C CYS A 1008 -4.86 -37.58 -55.46
N PRO A 1009 -6.11 -37.06 -55.57
CA PRO A 1009 -6.56 -36.28 -56.72
C PRO A 1009 -5.91 -34.89 -56.82
N TYR A 1010 -5.37 -34.36 -55.72
CA TYR A 1010 -4.86 -33.00 -55.66
C TYR A 1010 -3.33 -32.94 -55.84
N LEU A 1011 -2.86 -31.89 -56.54
CA LEU A 1011 -1.47 -31.47 -56.60
C LEU A 1011 -1.24 -30.39 -55.53
N HIS A 1012 -0.87 -30.83 -54.34
CA HIS A 1012 -0.61 -30.00 -53.17
C HIS A 1012 0.77 -30.29 -52.57
N ARG A 1013 1.18 -29.54 -51.54
CA ARG A 1013 2.43 -29.76 -50.82
C ARG A 1013 2.27 -30.97 -49.90
N MET A 1014 2.56 -32.17 -50.40
CA MET A 1014 2.23 -33.44 -49.72
C MET A 1014 2.95 -33.61 -48.38
N ALA A 1015 2.21 -34.07 -47.37
CA ALA A 1015 2.75 -34.42 -46.07
C ALA A 1015 3.20 -35.88 -46.02
N ALA A 1016 4.48 -36.11 -45.73
CA ALA A 1016 5.07 -37.44 -45.61
C ALA A 1016 5.57 -37.68 -44.18
N LEU A 1017 4.92 -38.56 -43.43
CA LEU A 1017 5.34 -38.96 -42.09
C LEU A 1017 6.31 -40.12 -42.17
N LEU A 1018 7.53 -39.96 -41.67
CA LEU A 1018 8.58 -40.98 -41.72
C LEU A 1018 8.59 -41.79 -40.42
N ASP A 1019 8.73 -43.13 -40.50
CA ASP A 1019 8.81 -44.00 -39.32
C ASP A 1019 10.23 -44.03 -38.73
N ILE A 1020 10.75 -42.83 -38.41
CA ILE A 1020 12.02 -42.65 -37.72
C ILE A 1020 11.72 -42.11 -36.32
N ARG A 1021 11.36 -43.04 -35.43
CA ARG A 1021 10.92 -42.72 -34.07
C ARG A 1021 12.01 -41.97 -33.29
N GLY A 1022 11.61 -40.94 -32.56
CA GLY A 1022 12.52 -40.11 -31.76
C GLY A 1022 13.29 -39.05 -32.57
N LYS A 1023 13.04 -38.92 -33.87
CA LYS A 1023 13.54 -37.81 -34.69
C LYS A 1023 12.37 -36.95 -35.17
N GLY A 1024 12.61 -35.65 -35.34
CA GLY A 1024 11.58 -34.70 -35.79
C GLY A 1024 10.72 -34.15 -34.67
N HIS A 1025 9.40 -34.11 -34.87
CA HIS A 1025 8.47 -33.44 -33.95
C HIS A 1025 7.31 -34.35 -33.54
N ARG A 1026 6.65 -34.03 -32.43
CA ARG A 1026 5.31 -34.57 -32.14
C ARG A 1026 4.31 -33.97 -33.11
N ILE A 1027 3.62 -34.82 -33.86
CA ILE A 1027 2.78 -34.41 -34.98
C ILE A 1027 1.37 -34.11 -34.48
N ARG A 1028 0.85 -32.92 -34.82
CA ARG A 1028 -0.53 -32.53 -34.55
C ARG A 1028 -1.47 -33.02 -35.64
N GLY A 1029 -2.54 -33.67 -35.22
CA GLY A 1029 -3.54 -34.26 -36.11
C GLY A 1029 -4.91 -34.31 -35.46
N GLU A 1030 -5.84 -34.92 -36.18
CA GLU A 1030 -7.22 -35.12 -35.73
C GLU A 1030 -7.43 -36.62 -35.48
N LEU A 1031 -8.21 -36.93 -34.45
CA LEU A 1031 -8.55 -38.29 -34.06
C LEU A 1031 -10.01 -38.58 -34.38
N TYR A 1032 -10.25 -39.66 -35.12
CA TYR A 1032 -11.57 -40.13 -35.51
C TYR A 1032 -11.82 -41.54 -35.01
N ARG A 1033 -13.07 -41.85 -34.71
CA ARG A 1033 -13.52 -43.23 -34.48
C ARG A 1033 -14.17 -43.75 -35.75
N ILE A 1034 -13.58 -44.78 -36.36
CA ILE A 1034 -14.06 -45.34 -37.63
C ILE A 1034 -14.33 -46.84 -37.48
N LYS A 1035 -15.17 -47.41 -38.33
CA LYS A 1035 -15.36 -48.87 -38.35
C LYS A 1035 -14.12 -49.55 -38.91
N SER A 1036 -13.82 -50.74 -38.39
CA SER A 1036 -12.72 -51.58 -38.88
C SER A 1036 -12.76 -51.83 -40.40
N ASP A 1037 -13.95 -51.99 -40.99
CA ASP A 1037 -14.11 -52.22 -42.44
C ASP A 1037 -13.89 -50.96 -43.28
N ASP A 1038 -14.18 -49.78 -42.73
CA ASP A 1038 -14.02 -48.49 -43.41
C ASP A 1038 -12.55 -48.08 -43.55
N LEU A 1039 -11.63 -48.68 -42.78
CA LEU A 1039 -10.17 -48.55 -42.99
C LEU A 1039 -9.75 -48.92 -44.42
N GLN A 1040 -10.45 -49.85 -45.09
CA GLN A 1040 -10.11 -50.26 -46.45
C GLN A 1040 -10.31 -49.13 -47.47
N LYS A 1041 -11.22 -48.18 -47.21
CA LYS A 1041 -11.40 -47.00 -48.06
C LYS A 1041 -10.21 -46.04 -47.92
N LEU A 1042 -9.70 -45.86 -46.69
CA LEU A 1042 -8.49 -45.08 -46.43
C LEU A 1042 -7.24 -45.77 -47.00
N ASP A 1043 -7.15 -47.10 -46.89
CA ASP A 1043 -6.07 -47.89 -47.50
C ASP A 1043 -5.96 -47.61 -49.01
N LYS A 1044 -7.10 -47.48 -49.70
CA LYS A 1044 -7.15 -47.17 -51.14
C LYS A 1044 -6.63 -45.76 -51.46
N LEU A 1045 -6.93 -44.76 -50.63
CA LEU A 1045 -6.44 -43.39 -50.79
C LEU A 1045 -4.94 -43.30 -50.51
N GLU A 1046 -4.47 -43.98 -49.47
CA GLU A 1046 -3.07 -43.94 -49.03
C GLU A 1046 -2.18 -44.93 -49.79
N GLY A 1047 -2.75 -45.75 -50.69
CA GLY A 1047 -2.01 -46.74 -51.47
C GLY A 1047 -1.42 -47.87 -50.62
N TYR A 1048 -2.12 -48.28 -49.55
CA TYR A 1048 -1.76 -49.43 -48.72
C TYR A 1048 -2.49 -50.70 -49.22
N VAL A 1049 -1.72 -51.71 -49.60
CA VAL A 1049 -2.22 -52.98 -50.17
C VAL A 1049 -2.20 -54.11 -49.13
N GLY A 1050 -1.33 -54.01 -48.11
CA GLY A 1050 -1.24 -54.99 -47.04
C GLY A 1050 0.13 -55.02 -46.35
N PRO A 1051 0.29 -55.77 -45.25
CA PRO A 1051 1.54 -55.80 -44.51
C PRO A 1051 2.67 -56.41 -45.34
N ASN A 1052 3.84 -55.77 -45.36
CA ASN A 1052 5.07 -56.22 -46.05
C ASN A 1052 4.95 -56.38 -47.58
N MET A 1053 4.07 -55.63 -48.23
CA MET A 1053 4.01 -55.55 -49.70
C MET A 1053 4.90 -54.40 -50.20
N ASP A 1054 5.71 -54.66 -51.22
CA ASP A 1054 6.63 -53.66 -51.81
C ASP A 1054 5.87 -52.56 -52.57
N GLU A 1055 4.61 -52.82 -52.97
CA GLU A 1055 3.75 -51.87 -53.66
C GLU A 1055 3.13 -50.80 -52.74
N ASN A 1056 3.35 -50.88 -51.42
CA ASN A 1056 2.79 -49.91 -50.47
C ASN A 1056 3.42 -48.54 -50.66
N ILE A 1057 2.58 -47.52 -50.86
CA ILE A 1057 3.02 -46.11 -50.87
C ILE A 1057 3.15 -45.61 -49.43
N TYR A 1058 2.15 -45.91 -48.61
CA TYR A 1058 2.18 -45.72 -47.17
C TYR A 1058 2.02 -47.05 -46.42
N LEU A 1059 2.63 -47.16 -45.25
CA LEU A 1059 2.56 -48.26 -44.31
C LEU A 1059 1.61 -47.91 -43.17
N ARG A 1060 0.57 -48.72 -42.97
CA ARG A 1060 -0.35 -48.55 -41.85
C ARG A 1060 0.23 -49.13 -40.56
N LYS A 1061 0.31 -48.33 -39.51
CA LYS A 1061 0.82 -48.75 -38.19
C LYS A 1061 -0.04 -48.22 -37.05
N LYS A 1062 -0.04 -48.93 -35.91
CA LYS A 1062 -0.55 -48.37 -34.66
C LYS A 1062 0.50 -47.47 -34.03
N ILE A 1063 0.06 -46.33 -33.54
CA ILE A 1063 0.86 -45.38 -32.80
C ILE A 1063 0.14 -44.99 -31.51
N THR A 1064 0.90 -44.48 -30.56
CA THR A 1064 0.37 -43.86 -29.37
C THR A 1064 0.16 -42.38 -29.60
N VAL A 1065 -1.06 -41.89 -29.35
CA VAL A 1065 -1.43 -40.48 -29.46
C VAL A 1065 -1.91 -39.95 -28.10
N LEU A 1066 -1.76 -38.64 -27.91
CA LEU A 1066 -2.20 -37.89 -26.75
C LEU A 1066 -3.44 -37.08 -27.15
N LEU A 1067 -4.58 -37.40 -26.54
CA LEU A 1067 -5.85 -36.67 -26.64
C LEU A 1067 -6.15 -36.09 -25.26
N ASP A 1068 -6.18 -34.77 -25.09
CA ASP A 1068 -6.36 -34.11 -23.78
C ASP A 1068 -5.43 -34.65 -22.66
N ASN A 1069 -4.20 -35.04 -23.05
CA ASN A 1069 -3.19 -35.71 -22.21
C ASN A 1069 -3.52 -37.15 -21.77
N ASP A 1070 -4.57 -37.76 -22.31
CA ASP A 1070 -4.86 -39.18 -22.22
C ASP A 1070 -4.18 -39.97 -23.35
N ILE A 1071 -3.64 -41.12 -22.99
CA ILE A 1071 -2.89 -42.00 -23.90
C ILE A 1071 -3.87 -42.92 -24.62
N CYS A 1072 -3.95 -42.79 -25.95
CA CYS A 1072 -4.77 -43.64 -26.81
C CYS A 1072 -3.92 -44.32 -27.88
N GLU A 1073 -4.32 -45.51 -28.33
CA GLU A 1073 -3.73 -46.17 -29.50
C GLU A 1073 -4.60 -45.91 -30.73
N ALA A 1074 -3.97 -45.46 -31.81
CA ALA A 1074 -4.65 -45.14 -33.07
C ALA A 1074 -3.85 -45.63 -34.28
N TYR A 1075 -4.55 -45.97 -35.37
CA TYR A 1075 -3.92 -46.24 -36.65
C TYR A 1075 -3.51 -44.94 -37.36
N THR A 1076 -2.36 -44.96 -38.01
CA THR A 1076 -1.86 -43.89 -38.89
C THR A 1076 -1.07 -44.48 -40.07
N TYR A 1077 -0.72 -43.64 -41.04
CA TYR A 1077 0.01 -44.01 -42.24
C TYR A 1077 1.39 -43.34 -42.28
N PHE A 1078 2.45 -44.14 -42.46
CA PHE A 1078 3.83 -43.68 -42.64
C PHE A 1078 4.25 -43.84 -44.10
N ILE A 1079 5.02 -42.93 -44.67
CA ILE A 1079 5.53 -43.11 -46.03
C ILE A 1079 6.47 -44.33 -46.08
N ALA A 1080 6.28 -45.21 -47.06
CA ALA A 1080 7.12 -46.39 -47.22
C ALA A 1080 8.55 -46.00 -47.62
N ASP A 1081 8.69 -45.10 -48.60
CA ASP A 1081 9.97 -44.57 -49.07
C ASP A 1081 10.48 -43.43 -48.18
N THR A 1082 11.08 -43.83 -47.07
CA THR A 1082 11.66 -42.91 -46.08
C THR A 1082 12.93 -42.22 -46.59
N GLU A 1083 13.75 -42.89 -47.41
CA GLU A 1083 15.06 -42.37 -47.84
C GLU A 1083 14.93 -41.16 -48.78
N THR A 1084 14.03 -41.24 -49.78
CA THR A 1084 13.81 -40.14 -50.73
C THR A 1084 13.36 -38.86 -50.02
N HIS A 1085 12.48 -38.98 -49.03
CA HIS A 1085 11.97 -37.82 -48.28
C HIS A 1085 13.02 -37.21 -47.34
N LEU A 1086 13.93 -38.02 -46.79
CA LEU A 1086 15.10 -37.50 -46.07
C LEU A 1086 16.06 -36.76 -47.01
N ASP A 1087 16.21 -37.22 -48.24
CA ASP A 1087 17.07 -36.54 -49.22
C ASP A 1087 16.50 -35.20 -49.66
N PHE A 1088 15.17 -35.05 -49.76
CA PHE A 1088 14.54 -33.73 -49.99
C PHE A 1088 14.88 -32.71 -48.90
N LEU A 1089 14.92 -33.14 -47.64
CA LEU A 1089 15.38 -32.31 -46.52
C LEU A 1089 16.87 -31.94 -46.65
N LYS A 1090 17.74 -32.90 -46.98
CA LYS A 1090 19.19 -32.64 -47.16
C LYS A 1090 19.46 -31.68 -48.32
N GLN A 1091 18.66 -31.74 -49.38
CA GLN A 1091 18.76 -30.87 -50.55
C GLN A 1091 18.13 -29.48 -50.33
N GLY A 1092 17.43 -29.25 -49.21
CA GLY A 1092 16.77 -27.98 -48.91
C GLY A 1092 15.51 -27.72 -49.75
N THR A 1093 14.90 -28.76 -50.30
CA THR A 1093 13.68 -28.69 -51.14
C THR A 1093 12.39 -28.96 -50.36
N ALA A 1094 12.52 -29.38 -49.11
CA ALA A 1094 11.44 -29.63 -48.18
C ALA A 1094 11.76 -29.09 -46.80
N GLU A 1095 10.73 -28.92 -45.99
CA GLU A 1095 10.79 -28.55 -44.59
C GLU A 1095 10.25 -29.67 -43.70
N MET A 1096 10.71 -29.68 -42.45
CA MET A 1096 10.17 -30.54 -41.42
C MET A 1096 9.23 -29.71 -40.55
N ILE A 1097 7.99 -30.18 -40.40
CA ILE A 1097 6.95 -29.44 -39.67
C ILE A 1097 6.34 -30.30 -38.57
N ASN A 1098 5.58 -29.68 -37.67
CA ASN A 1098 4.85 -30.38 -36.61
C ASN A 1098 3.32 -30.33 -36.78
N ASN A 1099 2.82 -29.46 -37.67
CA ASN A 1099 1.39 -29.33 -37.96
C ASN A 1099 1.18 -28.96 -39.43
N TYR A 1100 0.48 -29.84 -40.15
CA TYR A 1100 0.08 -29.61 -41.53
C TYR A 1100 -1.16 -28.70 -41.57
N ASN A 1101 -1.07 -27.59 -42.29
CA ASN A 1101 -2.12 -26.55 -42.35
C ASN A 1101 -2.86 -26.55 -43.70
N LEU A 1102 -3.97 -25.82 -43.75
CA LEU A 1102 -4.83 -25.78 -44.94
C LEU A 1102 -4.15 -25.15 -46.16
N ASP A 1103 -3.23 -24.20 -45.96
CA ASP A 1103 -2.48 -23.56 -47.05
C ASP A 1103 -1.58 -24.57 -47.78
N MET A 1104 -0.91 -25.44 -47.04
CA MET A 1104 -0.09 -26.53 -47.59
C MET A 1104 -0.94 -27.61 -48.28
N ALA A 1105 -2.17 -27.81 -47.80
CA ALA A 1105 -3.10 -28.80 -48.35
C ALA A 1105 -3.83 -28.33 -49.60
N LYS A 1106 -4.03 -27.02 -49.76
CA LYS A 1106 -4.65 -26.43 -50.95
C LYS A 1106 -3.78 -26.73 -52.18
N GLY A 1107 -4.43 -27.23 -53.22
CA GLY A 1107 -3.79 -27.60 -54.47
C GLY A 1107 -4.81 -27.68 -55.60
N GLU A 1108 -4.33 -27.65 -56.83
CA GLU A 1108 -5.16 -27.85 -58.02
C GLU A 1108 -5.39 -29.35 -58.25
N LEU A 1109 -6.46 -29.72 -58.95
CA LEU A 1109 -6.66 -31.12 -59.35
C LEU A 1109 -5.54 -31.56 -60.31
N LYS A 1110 -5.03 -32.77 -60.11
CA LYS A 1110 -4.06 -33.37 -61.02
C LYS A 1110 -4.72 -33.56 -62.40
N PRO A 1111 -3.94 -33.42 -63.49
CA PRO A 1111 -4.46 -33.66 -64.85
C PRO A 1111 -5.15 -35.02 -64.97
N GLY A 1112 -6.42 -35.02 -65.38
CA GLY A 1112 -7.23 -36.24 -65.56
C GLY A 1112 -8.17 -36.59 -64.39
N TRP A 1113 -8.20 -35.80 -63.32
CA TRP A 1113 -9.16 -35.93 -62.23
C TRP A 1113 -10.32 -34.93 -62.39
N GLU A 1114 -11.54 -35.38 -62.14
CA GLU A 1114 -12.74 -34.54 -62.13
C GLU A 1114 -12.97 -33.97 -60.72
N GLU A 1115 -13.58 -32.79 -60.61
CA GLU A 1115 -14.00 -32.25 -59.31
C GLU A 1115 -14.96 -33.24 -58.63
N PRO A 1116 -14.70 -33.65 -57.38
CA PRO A 1116 -15.62 -34.50 -56.66
C PRO A 1116 -16.98 -33.83 -56.56
N SER A 1117 -18.05 -34.60 -56.77
CA SER A 1117 -19.42 -34.10 -56.75
C SER A 1117 -19.76 -33.56 -55.36
N ARG A 1118 -19.76 -32.23 -55.22
CA ARG A 1118 -20.23 -31.53 -54.01
C ARG A 1118 -21.64 -31.92 -53.61
#